data_AF-A0A9P4IPL0-F1
#
_entry.id   AF-A0A9P4IPL0-F1
#
_cell.length_a   1.000
_cell.length_b   1.000
_cell.length_c   1.000
_cell.angle_alpha   90.00
_cell.angle_beta   90.00
_cell.angle_gamma   90.00
#
_symmetry.space_group_name_H-M   'P 1'
#
loop_
_entity.id
_entity.type
_entity.pdbx_description
1 polymer ?
#
loop_
_entity_poly.entity_id
_entity_poly.type
_entity_poly.pdbx_seq_one_letter_code
_entity_poly.pdbx_strand_id
1 'polypeptide(L)'
;MEHLMPQGRPAPITVPYLLPDDFSWDSGDFETYPERNGWDFTLWRSRSLEAEIWFSEWLKSSEKTIDELAAFLQAWLFFGYLNMSFQGKVHLEDFVRTAESSASKWITTSNLSTYVEDRIYYMKTDPPTQMRDSVFEMLRAARRTVEHIMPVMYMAYPERSSKFELLLAVGFSISLLVRAMDEIGFALRGDALPYSSDISLLLEQRMLSEGWCPYTIAHLLNQSLDTGVYAYALGTTRTNQDHMACSAEACTAYQTGDNFEAAHVLSGCDCRMVGPQMDEIIRILEEGDIPIIQINYMQKGMTRSAFFNVRKSQSLNDYIAISHVWADGLGNMRENSIPQCQLDLLHHALTDAEEEDQTCTWFWLDTLCIPADEKFQHLRDFSISRMHNIYKRSLGVLVIDRDLNLSSKSSGFCEIATRVAFSAWASRLWTYQEGSLPPRLFVRVQDGKVDLWNLYLSEFQQDSLSALESKLLRTVSRRMRETVPERSAEDSSFELSAQGSIRAMRGRITSRWNDETICIATSLGLDPTPLLTCGSHEDRMIKMLKILPHIPLNILFSDVREHEYLAHEGFRWAPKSLLSAQGGVGRIIDEHISRRQGKNYTRPPAHLHPEEKGIMAYLPAVWLSMADLSKGIWLVKLDDGRCLRHSFRRHPGNSRSENRLSNAVLLLHAPLDTVDQTGNELSGFNTLVVARQDGLAQAGDVNSRLSQPRGESFLRGRVIAHGLLMKEMINVARNFIRFETQGHAMEPQWWLLDGMRNGVPGGALGMESGAAGRERRERLKS
;
A
#
# COMPACT_ATOMS: atom_id res chain seq x y z
N MET A 1 -2.84 21.02 14.00
CA MET A 1 -1.93 19.92 13.57
C MET A 1 -0.81 20.44 12.70
N GLU A 2 -0.16 21.50 13.16
CA GLU A 2 0.83 22.29 12.45
C GLU A 2 2.19 21.60 12.37
N HIS A 3 2.50 20.69 13.32
CA HIS A 3 3.75 19.91 13.30
C HIS A 3 3.93 19.01 12.07
N LEU A 4 2.86 18.76 11.29
CA LEU A 4 2.94 18.05 10.02
C LEU A 4 2.96 19.00 8.82
N MET A 5 2.68 20.29 8.97
CA MET A 5 2.40 21.14 7.83
C MET A 5 3.68 21.53 7.08
N PRO A 6 3.62 21.65 5.73
CA PRO A 6 4.68 22.32 4.98
C PRO A 6 4.92 23.71 5.57
N GLN A 7 6.18 24.16 5.62
CA GLN A 7 6.57 25.40 6.29
C GLN A 7 5.63 26.57 5.92
N GLY A 8 5.04 27.19 6.95
CA GLY A 8 4.15 28.35 6.81
C GLY A 8 2.70 28.05 6.43
N ARG A 9 2.31 26.79 6.18
CA ARG A 9 0.90 26.46 5.88
C ARG A 9 0.06 26.25 7.15
N PRO A 10 -1.18 26.77 7.21
CA PRO A 10 -2.10 26.47 8.29
C PRO A 10 -2.57 25.00 8.23
N ALA A 11 -2.90 24.44 9.39
CA ALA A 11 -3.50 23.11 9.45
C ALA A 11 -4.89 23.13 8.77
N PRO A 12 -5.19 22.19 7.84
CA PRO A 12 -6.43 22.22 7.08
C PRO A 12 -7.66 21.80 7.90
N ILE A 13 -7.45 21.14 9.05
CA ILE A 13 -8.50 20.75 9.99
C ILE A 13 -8.25 21.45 11.32
N THR A 14 -9.21 22.28 11.73
CA THR A 14 -9.24 22.91 13.05
C THR A 14 -10.06 22.06 14.03
N VAL A 15 -9.59 21.95 15.27
CA VAL A 15 -10.27 21.20 16.33
C VAL A 15 -10.50 22.16 17.51
N PRO A 16 -11.75 22.41 17.90
CA PRO A 16 -12.04 23.39 18.95
C PRO A 16 -11.46 22.95 20.29
N TYR A 17 -11.12 23.94 21.12
CA TYR A 17 -10.77 23.73 22.52
C TYR A 17 -12.06 23.66 23.33
N LEU A 18 -12.24 22.56 24.07
CA LEU A 18 -13.50 22.19 24.72
C LEU A 18 -13.46 22.33 26.24
N LEU A 19 -12.32 22.68 26.82
CA LEU A 19 -12.12 22.69 28.26
C LEU A 19 -12.43 24.08 28.85
N PRO A 20 -12.76 24.16 30.15
CA PRO A 20 -12.89 25.43 30.85
C PRO A 20 -11.62 26.29 30.77
N ASP A 21 -11.77 27.61 30.85
CA ASP A 21 -10.63 28.54 30.77
C ASP A 21 -9.63 28.39 31.93
N ASP A 22 -10.11 27.91 33.08
CA ASP A 22 -9.32 27.60 34.27
C ASP A 22 -8.88 26.14 34.34
N PHE A 23 -8.99 25.38 33.25
CA PHE A 23 -8.60 23.98 33.21
C PHE A 23 -7.11 23.80 33.58
N SER A 24 -6.88 22.99 34.60
CA SER A 24 -5.56 22.49 34.96
C SER A 24 -5.59 20.97 35.06
N TRP A 25 -4.57 20.30 34.53
CA TRP A 25 -4.42 18.86 34.73
C TRP A 25 -4.21 18.54 36.22
N ASP A 26 -4.95 17.57 36.74
CA ASP A 26 -4.97 17.21 38.17
C ASP A 26 -3.63 16.64 38.70
N SER A 27 -2.67 16.39 37.80
CA SER A 27 -1.37 15.78 38.07
C SER A 27 -1.44 14.40 38.72
N GLY A 28 -2.62 13.77 38.69
CA GLY A 28 -2.82 12.41 39.14
C GLY A 28 -2.36 11.39 38.10
N ASP A 29 -2.49 10.11 38.46
CA ASP A 29 -2.12 9.01 37.58
C ASP A 29 -2.94 9.00 36.29
N PHE A 30 -2.27 8.78 35.15
CA PHE A 30 -2.87 8.88 33.81
C PHE A 30 -3.87 7.75 33.53
N GLU A 31 -3.58 6.52 33.97
CA GLU A 31 -4.44 5.38 33.70
C GLU A 31 -5.73 5.43 34.52
N THR A 32 -5.67 5.95 35.75
CA THR A 32 -6.83 6.07 36.64
C THR A 32 -7.62 7.38 36.48
N TYR A 33 -7.24 8.25 35.53
CA TYR A 33 -7.93 9.52 35.28
C TYR A 33 -9.42 9.37 34.93
N PRO A 34 -9.84 8.38 34.11
CA PRO A 34 -11.26 8.18 33.83
C PRO A 34 -12.09 7.94 35.08
N GLU A 35 -11.65 7.05 35.97
CA GLU A 35 -12.37 6.66 37.18
C GLU A 35 -12.53 7.87 38.11
N ARG A 36 -11.49 8.71 38.23
CA ARG A 36 -11.54 9.97 39.00
C ARG A 36 -12.55 10.98 38.44
N ASN A 37 -12.82 10.93 37.15
CA ASN A 37 -13.78 11.82 36.46
C ASN A 37 -15.12 11.12 36.19
N GLY A 38 -15.39 10.00 36.87
CA GLY A 38 -16.66 9.26 36.79
C GLY A 38 -16.88 8.57 35.44
N TRP A 39 -15.83 8.22 34.71
CA TRP A 39 -15.90 7.44 33.48
C TRP A 39 -15.40 6.02 33.69
N ASP A 40 -16.17 5.04 33.21
CA ASP A 40 -15.79 3.63 33.25
C ASP A 40 -15.46 3.10 31.85
N PHE A 41 -14.16 2.99 31.57
CA PHE A 41 -13.61 2.39 30.34
C PHE A 41 -13.17 0.93 30.56
N THR A 42 -13.50 0.30 31.69
CA THR A 42 -13.10 -1.09 31.98
C THR A 42 -13.56 -2.03 30.87
N LEU A 43 -14.77 -1.83 30.35
CA LEU A 43 -15.33 -2.59 29.23
C LEU A 43 -14.59 -2.36 27.91
N TRP A 44 -14.01 -1.19 27.71
CA TRP A 44 -13.25 -0.85 26.50
C TRP A 44 -11.80 -1.38 26.58
N ARG A 45 -11.25 -1.48 27.81
CA ARG A 45 -9.90 -1.97 28.12
C ARG A 45 -9.79 -3.49 28.18
N SER A 46 -10.84 -4.21 28.61
CA SER A 46 -10.76 -5.65 28.87
C SER A 46 -10.46 -6.51 27.63
N ARG A 47 -10.67 -5.97 26.41
CA ARG A 47 -10.78 -6.77 25.16
C ARG A 47 -11.71 -7.98 25.29
N SER A 48 -12.46 -8.12 26.39
CA SER A 48 -13.45 -9.17 26.55
C SER A 48 -14.65 -8.71 25.73
N LEU A 49 -14.83 -9.38 24.59
CA LEU A 49 -16.00 -9.25 23.73
C LEU A 49 -17.31 -9.67 24.43
N GLU A 50 -17.26 -9.93 25.75
CA GLU A 50 -18.42 -10.19 26.61
C GLU A 50 -19.23 -8.91 26.91
N ALA A 51 -18.68 -7.73 26.64
CA ALA A 51 -19.40 -6.47 26.75
C ALA A 51 -20.17 -6.15 25.44
N GLU A 52 -21.28 -6.84 25.19
CA GLU A 52 -22.26 -6.47 24.15
C GLU A 52 -23.03 -5.19 24.52
N ILE A 53 -22.34 -4.11 24.91
CA ILE A 53 -22.98 -2.82 25.17
C ILE A 53 -22.71 -1.93 23.97
N TRP A 54 -23.76 -1.54 23.24
CA TRP A 54 -23.64 -0.60 22.12
C TRP A 54 -23.12 0.74 22.65
N PHE A 55 -22.30 1.47 21.88
CA PHE A 55 -21.75 2.78 22.30
C PHE A 55 -22.84 3.73 22.84
N SER A 56 -24.02 3.73 22.21
CA SER A 56 -25.18 4.51 22.67
C SER A 56 -25.73 4.05 24.02
N GLU A 57 -25.69 2.75 24.32
CA GLU A 57 -26.12 2.19 25.59
C GLU A 57 -25.08 2.42 26.69
N TRP A 58 -23.79 2.29 26.36
CA TRP A 58 -22.69 2.62 27.27
C TRP A 58 -22.74 4.10 27.66
N LEU A 59 -22.88 4.99 26.67
CA LEU A 59 -22.98 6.43 26.91
C LEU A 59 -24.22 6.76 27.75
N LYS A 60 -25.38 6.14 27.47
CA LYS A 60 -26.58 6.29 28.31
C LYS A 60 -26.36 5.81 29.75
N SER A 61 -25.70 4.66 29.95
CA SER A 61 -25.42 4.11 31.29
C SER A 61 -24.47 4.99 32.10
N SER A 62 -23.64 5.79 31.42
CA SER A 62 -22.77 6.76 32.09
C SER A 62 -23.48 8.05 32.53
N GLU A 63 -24.76 8.22 32.15
CA GLU A 63 -25.54 9.46 32.38
C GLU A 63 -24.89 10.74 31.82
N LYS A 64 -23.99 10.58 30.85
CA LYS A 64 -23.23 11.67 30.20
C LYS A 64 -23.54 11.79 28.71
N THR A 65 -23.18 12.94 28.16
CA THR A 65 -23.38 13.31 26.77
C THR A 65 -22.13 13.05 25.91
N ILE A 66 -22.32 13.05 24.60
CA ILE A 66 -21.23 12.93 23.63
C ILE A 66 -20.29 14.15 23.67
N ASP A 67 -20.82 15.33 23.99
CA ASP A 67 -20.04 16.56 24.10
C ASP A 67 -19.12 16.50 25.34
N GLU A 68 -19.65 15.99 26.46
CA GLU A 68 -18.86 15.71 27.67
C GLU A 68 -17.80 14.64 27.42
N LEU A 69 -18.10 13.60 26.63
CA LEU A 69 -17.11 12.61 26.22
C LEU A 69 -15.99 13.25 25.39
N ALA A 70 -16.32 14.10 24.41
CA ALA A 70 -15.34 14.77 23.58
C ALA A 70 -14.42 15.68 24.42
N ALA A 71 -14.99 16.48 25.31
CA ALA A 71 -14.21 17.32 26.23
C ALA A 71 -13.34 16.47 27.17
N PHE A 72 -13.89 15.39 27.74
CA PHE A 72 -13.15 14.47 28.59
C PHE A 72 -11.96 13.80 27.88
N LEU A 73 -12.16 13.30 26.65
CA LEU A 73 -11.08 12.68 25.87
C LEU A 73 -10.00 13.70 25.50
N GLN A 74 -10.39 14.95 25.19
CA GLN A 74 -9.43 16.04 24.97
C GLN A 74 -8.64 16.35 26.25
N ALA A 75 -9.29 16.44 27.41
CA ALA A 75 -8.60 16.63 28.69
C ALA A 75 -7.62 15.49 28.98
N TRP A 76 -8.06 14.24 28.84
CA TRP A 76 -7.28 13.06 29.19
C TRP A 76 -6.17 12.74 28.19
N LEU A 77 -6.55 12.47 26.93
CA LEU A 77 -5.67 11.86 25.93
C LEU A 77 -4.93 12.89 25.08
N PHE A 78 -5.31 14.18 25.15
CA PHE A 78 -4.54 15.25 24.55
C PHE A 78 -3.71 15.99 25.61
N PHE A 79 -4.36 16.77 26.49
CA PHE A 79 -3.64 17.62 27.46
C PHE A 79 -2.98 16.82 28.59
N GLY A 80 -3.67 15.81 29.14
CA GLY A 80 -3.10 14.92 30.14
C GLY A 80 -1.93 14.10 29.60
N TYR A 81 -2.01 13.69 28.33
CA TYR A 81 -0.93 12.98 27.66
C TYR A 81 0.31 13.86 27.45
N LEU A 82 0.13 15.13 27.04
CA LEU A 82 1.22 16.12 27.00
C LEU A 82 1.84 16.27 28.39
N ASN A 83 1.01 16.54 29.41
CA ASN A 83 1.48 16.77 30.77
C ASN A 83 2.27 15.59 31.33
N MET A 84 1.75 14.37 31.17
CA MET A 84 2.42 13.14 31.59
C MET A 84 3.75 12.94 30.84
N SER A 85 3.74 13.04 29.51
CA SER A 85 4.92 12.74 28.68
C SER A 85 6.10 13.68 28.95
N PHE A 86 5.80 14.94 29.27
CA PHE A 86 6.77 15.96 29.62
C PHE A 86 6.95 16.14 31.15
N GLN A 87 6.34 15.28 31.98
CA GLN A 87 6.42 15.31 33.44
C GLN A 87 6.11 16.69 34.04
N GLY A 88 5.05 17.34 33.55
CA GLY A 88 4.61 18.66 34.01
C GLY A 88 5.47 19.84 33.53
N LYS A 89 6.52 19.61 32.74
CA LYS A 89 7.38 20.67 32.16
C LYS A 89 6.82 21.25 30.85
N VAL A 90 5.51 21.16 30.64
CA VAL A 90 4.83 21.65 29.44
C VAL A 90 3.83 22.72 29.83
N HIS A 91 3.85 23.85 29.14
CA HIS A 91 2.84 24.89 29.28
C HIS A 91 1.65 24.52 28.40
N LEU A 92 0.53 24.07 28.98
CA LEU A 92 -0.63 23.60 28.22
C LEU A 92 -1.26 24.71 27.34
N GLU A 93 -1.07 25.98 27.72
CA GLU A 93 -1.48 27.15 26.93
C GLU A 93 -0.76 27.27 25.58
N ASP A 94 0.45 26.72 25.44
CA ASP A 94 1.20 26.68 24.17
C ASP A 94 0.49 25.83 23.09
N PHE A 95 -0.50 25.05 23.51
CA PHE A 95 -1.30 24.17 22.66
C PHE A 95 -2.72 24.69 22.45
N VAL A 96 -2.99 25.95 22.79
CA VAL A 96 -4.29 26.63 22.58
C VAL A 96 -4.08 27.93 21.81
N ARG A 97 -4.87 28.14 20.75
CA ARG A 97 -4.96 29.43 20.03
C ARG A 97 -6.31 30.05 20.25
N THR A 98 -6.35 31.37 20.31
CA THR A 98 -7.58 32.17 20.43
C THR A 98 -7.73 33.05 19.20
N ALA A 99 -8.89 33.05 18.54
CA ALA A 99 -9.18 33.99 17.46
C ALA A 99 -9.26 35.42 18.00
N GLU A 100 -8.55 36.35 17.33
CA GLU A 100 -8.57 37.78 17.63
C GLU A 100 -9.98 38.37 17.56
N SER A 101 -10.86 37.80 16.73
CA SER A 101 -12.18 38.38 16.40
C SER A 101 -13.39 37.75 17.10
N SER A 102 -13.27 36.56 17.70
CA SER A 102 -14.46 35.79 18.13
C SER A 102 -14.36 35.12 19.51
N ALA A 103 -13.27 35.32 20.25
CA ALA A 103 -12.94 34.60 21.50
C ALA A 103 -12.97 33.06 21.35
N SER A 104 -13.10 32.53 20.13
CA SER A 104 -13.14 31.09 19.86
C SER A 104 -11.75 30.52 20.03
N LYS A 105 -11.65 29.38 20.71
CA LYS A 105 -10.39 28.70 20.97
C LYS A 105 -10.29 27.38 20.20
N TRP A 106 -9.10 27.04 19.74
CA TRP A 106 -8.81 25.75 19.11
C TRP A 106 -7.44 25.23 19.57
N ILE A 107 -7.26 23.92 19.48
CA ILE A 107 -5.98 23.30 19.80
C ILE A 107 -4.97 23.57 18.68
N THR A 108 -3.69 23.72 19.05
CA THR A 108 -2.57 23.86 18.12
C THR A 108 -1.44 22.91 18.50
N THR A 109 -0.60 22.55 17.53
CA THR A 109 0.61 21.77 17.77
C THR A 109 1.87 22.47 17.25
N SER A 110 1.83 23.79 17.05
CA SER A 110 2.97 24.54 16.50
C SER A 110 4.24 24.45 17.37
N ASN A 111 4.10 24.36 18.69
CA ASN A 111 5.23 24.26 19.61
C ASN A 111 5.68 22.81 19.88
N LEU A 112 5.00 21.81 19.30
CA LEU A 112 5.24 20.40 19.63
C LEU A 112 6.65 19.93 19.27
N SER A 113 7.21 20.40 18.14
CA SER A 113 8.56 19.99 17.71
C SER A 113 9.61 20.34 18.76
N THR A 114 9.58 21.57 19.27
CA THR A 114 10.49 22.06 20.31
C THR A 114 10.41 21.21 21.57
N TYR A 115 9.20 20.95 22.07
CA TYR A 115 9.02 20.09 23.25
C TYR A 115 9.54 18.66 23.03
N VAL A 116 9.30 18.08 21.85
CA VAL A 116 9.79 16.73 21.50
C VAL A 116 11.32 16.70 21.43
N GLU A 117 11.93 17.70 20.81
CA GLU A 117 13.39 17.84 20.69
C GLU A 117 14.05 17.99 22.06
N ASP A 118 13.58 18.91 22.89
CA ASP A 118 14.08 19.12 24.26
C ASP A 118 13.99 17.83 25.07
N ARG A 119 12.89 17.10 24.92
CA ARG A 119 12.68 15.82 25.60
C ARG A 119 13.65 14.75 25.12
N ILE A 120 13.85 14.62 23.81
CA ILE A 120 14.81 13.67 23.23
C ILE A 120 16.23 14.02 23.66
N TYR A 121 16.60 15.30 23.61
CA TYR A 121 17.91 15.79 24.04
C TYR A 121 18.17 15.43 25.50
N TYR A 122 17.26 15.83 26.41
CA TYR A 122 17.35 15.51 27.84
C TYR A 122 17.48 14.01 28.09
N MET A 123 16.71 13.20 27.35
CA MET A 123 16.73 11.75 27.51
C MET A 123 18.01 11.09 27.00
N LYS A 124 18.66 11.67 25.99
CA LYS A 124 19.95 11.18 25.46
C LYS A 124 21.12 11.57 26.36
N THR A 125 21.11 12.77 26.96
CA THR A 125 22.27 13.30 27.68
C THR A 125 22.44 12.77 29.10
N ASP A 126 21.38 12.70 29.94
CA ASP A 126 21.57 12.36 31.36
C ASP A 126 20.31 11.92 32.17
N PRO A 127 19.62 10.81 31.83
CA PRO A 127 18.74 10.15 32.80
C PRO A 127 19.11 8.69 33.09
N PRO A 128 18.88 8.20 34.32
CA PRO A 128 18.99 6.77 34.64
C PRO A 128 18.13 5.90 33.72
N THR A 129 18.59 4.68 33.40
CA THR A 129 17.86 3.71 32.54
C THR A 129 16.40 3.52 32.98
N GLN A 130 16.15 3.47 34.29
CA GLN A 130 14.79 3.36 34.86
C GLN A 130 13.86 4.51 34.45
N MET A 131 14.39 5.73 34.29
CA MET A 131 13.60 6.88 33.85
C MET A 131 13.25 6.77 32.36
N ARG A 132 14.19 6.30 31.52
CA ARG A 132 13.93 6.03 30.10
C ARG A 132 12.87 4.93 29.93
N ASP A 133 12.98 3.86 30.72
CA ASP A 133 12.01 2.76 30.73
C ASP A 133 10.62 3.22 31.17
N SER A 134 10.56 4.03 32.22
CA SER A 134 9.31 4.63 32.70
C SER A 134 8.65 5.49 31.62
N VAL A 135 9.40 6.35 30.92
CA VAL A 135 8.86 7.18 29.82
C VAL A 135 8.35 6.33 28.68
N PHE A 136 9.11 5.29 28.30
CA PHE A 136 8.71 4.39 27.25
C PHE A 136 7.41 3.64 27.60
N GLU A 137 7.28 3.15 28.84
CA GLU A 137 6.04 2.50 29.30
C GLU A 137 4.86 3.48 29.37
N MET A 138 5.09 4.75 29.74
CA MET A 138 4.06 5.79 29.69
C MET A 138 3.57 6.07 28.26
N LEU A 139 4.48 6.23 27.30
CA LEU A 139 4.13 6.40 25.88
C LEU A 139 3.35 5.19 25.36
N ARG A 140 3.79 3.99 25.72
CA ARG A 140 3.12 2.73 25.36
C ARG A 140 1.74 2.62 26.00
N ALA A 141 1.55 3.02 27.25
CA ALA A 141 0.27 3.00 27.94
C ALA A 141 -0.76 3.93 27.27
N ALA A 142 -0.35 5.16 26.94
CA ALA A 142 -1.19 6.11 26.23
C ALA A 142 -1.56 5.61 24.83
N ARG A 143 -0.59 5.08 24.07
CA ARG A 143 -0.85 4.44 22.77
C ARG A 143 -1.88 3.34 22.90
N ARG A 144 -1.64 2.38 23.82
CA ARG A 144 -2.57 1.27 24.03
C ARG A 144 -3.97 1.81 24.30
N THR A 145 -4.09 2.82 25.14
CA THR A 145 -5.38 3.44 25.46
C THR A 145 -6.10 3.96 24.20
N VAL A 146 -5.40 4.69 23.34
CA VAL A 146 -5.95 5.18 22.06
C VAL A 146 -6.33 4.04 21.12
N GLU A 147 -5.49 3.01 20.98
CA GLU A 147 -5.77 1.83 20.17
C GLU A 147 -7.00 1.02 20.64
N HIS A 148 -7.36 1.11 21.92
CA HIS A 148 -8.58 0.49 22.45
C HIS A 148 -9.81 1.38 22.25
N ILE A 149 -9.66 2.69 22.40
CA ILE A 149 -10.78 3.64 22.40
C ILE A 149 -11.23 4.02 20.98
N MET A 150 -10.29 4.35 20.09
CA MET A 150 -10.60 4.89 18.77
C MET A 150 -11.42 3.93 17.89
N PRO A 151 -11.12 2.61 17.83
CA PRO A 151 -11.93 1.69 17.04
C PRO A 151 -13.38 1.60 17.52
N VAL A 152 -13.62 1.57 18.84
CA VAL A 152 -14.98 1.53 19.41
C VAL A 152 -15.76 2.79 19.02
N MET A 153 -15.10 3.94 19.12
CA MET A 153 -15.65 5.23 18.70
C MET A 153 -15.97 5.24 17.20
N TYR A 154 -15.11 4.71 16.33
CA TYR A 154 -15.38 4.63 14.89
C TYR A 154 -16.49 3.63 14.51
N MET A 155 -16.62 2.53 15.25
CA MET A 155 -17.68 1.53 15.05
C MET A 155 -19.06 2.05 15.48
N ALA A 156 -19.10 3.05 16.35
CA ALA A 156 -20.31 3.66 16.88
C ALA A 156 -21.03 4.63 15.92
N TYR A 157 -20.72 4.63 14.62
CA TYR A 157 -21.22 5.62 13.66
C TYR A 157 -22.37 5.14 12.75
N PRO A 158 -23.63 5.13 13.23
CA PRO A 158 -24.79 5.04 12.36
C PRO A 158 -25.47 6.40 12.08
N GLU A 159 -25.10 7.50 12.76
CA GLU A 159 -25.83 8.78 12.67
C GLU A 159 -24.96 9.97 12.25
N ARG A 160 -25.33 10.61 11.13
CA ARG A 160 -24.74 11.87 10.61
C ARG A 160 -25.14 13.09 11.46
N SER A 161 -24.74 13.13 12.74
CA SER A 161 -24.96 14.30 13.61
C SER A 161 -23.68 15.13 13.74
N SER A 162 -23.82 16.46 13.81
CA SER A 162 -22.69 17.39 14.00
C SER A 162 -21.92 17.14 15.31
N LYS A 163 -22.59 16.60 16.33
CA LYS A 163 -21.95 16.23 17.60
C LYS A 163 -20.96 15.08 17.46
N PHE A 164 -21.23 14.14 16.55
CA PHE A 164 -20.30 13.04 16.29
C PHE A 164 -19.08 13.50 15.50
N GLU A 165 -19.24 14.48 14.60
CA GLU A 165 -18.12 15.11 13.89
C GLU A 165 -17.12 15.76 14.84
N LEU A 166 -17.59 16.41 15.92
CA LEU A 166 -16.74 16.95 16.98
C LEU A 166 -15.92 15.86 17.68
N LEU A 167 -16.56 14.75 18.06
CA LEU A 167 -15.89 13.61 18.67
C LEU A 167 -14.82 13.01 17.74
N LEU A 168 -15.12 12.89 16.44
CA LEU A 168 -14.15 12.47 15.43
C LEU A 168 -12.97 13.45 15.30
N ALA A 169 -13.20 14.77 15.42
CA ALA A 169 -12.17 15.80 15.41
C ALA A 169 -11.23 15.70 16.60
N VAL A 170 -11.78 15.50 17.81
CA VAL A 170 -10.98 15.24 19.00
C VAL A 170 -10.18 13.95 18.85
N GLY A 171 -10.81 12.86 18.41
CA GLY A 171 -10.14 11.59 18.17
C GLY A 171 -9.00 11.66 17.16
N PHE A 172 -9.26 12.30 16.01
CA PHE A 172 -8.24 12.60 15.00
C PHE A 172 -7.07 13.37 15.61
N SER A 173 -7.37 14.33 16.50
CA SER A 173 -6.31 15.12 17.11
C SER A 173 -5.39 14.31 18.04
N ILE A 174 -6.00 13.43 18.83
CA ILE A 174 -5.31 12.53 19.76
C ILE A 174 -4.46 11.51 18.99
N SER A 175 -4.99 10.93 17.92
CA SER A 175 -4.25 9.98 17.08
C SER A 175 -2.97 10.60 16.52
N LEU A 176 -3.03 11.83 16.01
CA LEU A 176 -1.84 12.52 15.50
C LEU A 176 -0.84 12.89 16.61
N LEU A 177 -1.33 13.29 17.79
CA LEU A 177 -0.46 13.59 18.93
C LEU A 177 0.29 12.35 19.40
N VAL A 178 -0.38 11.22 19.62
CA VAL A 178 0.26 9.95 20.00
C VAL A 178 1.35 9.58 18.99
N ARG A 179 1.03 9.69 17.70
CA ARG A 179 1.98 9.41 16.63
C ARG A 179 3.20 10.32 16.68
N ALA A 180 3.05 11.61 16.98
CA ALA A 180 4.18 12.52 17.10
C ALA A 180 5.06 12.15 18.31
N MET A 181 4.44 11.81 19.43
CA MET A 181 5.14 11.47 20.67
C MET A 181 5.87 10.12 20.62
N ASP A 182 5.45 9.23 19.73
CA ASP A 182 6.15 7.97 19.44
C ASP A 182 7.59 8.17 18.97
N GLU A 183 7.88 9.34 18.38
CA GLU A 183 9.23 9.69 17.96
C GLU A 183 10.20 9.77 19.15
N ILE A 184 9.71 10.14 20.33
CA ILE A 184 10.50 10.08 21.57
C ILE A 184 10.89 8.63 21.86
N GLY A 185 9.96 7.69 21.75
CA GLY A 185 10.24 6.26 21.95
C GLY A 185 11.23 5.71 20.93
N PHE A 186 11.02 6.05 19.65
CA PHE A 186 11.91 5.67 18.55
C PHE A 186 13.34 6.19 18.77
N ALA A 187 13.49 7.48 19.13
CA ALA A 187 14.80 8.08 19.37
C ALA A 187 15.56 7.47 20.57
N LEU A 188 14.86 6.81 21.50
CA LEU A 188 15.45 6.21 22.69
C LEU A 188 15.82 4.74 22.53
N ARG A 189 15.05 3.98 21.75
CA ARG A 189 15.22 2.52 21.64
C ARG A 189 15.49 2.02 20.22
N GLY A 190 15.40 2.88 19.20
CA GLY A 190 15.51 2.49 17.79
C GLY A 190 14.29 1.73 17.26
N ASP A 191 13.37 1.32 18.14
CA ASP A 191 12.18 0.59 17.79
C ASP A 191 11.03 1.55 17.50
N ALA A 192 10.54 1.52 16.26
CA ALA A 192 9.25 2.10 15.95
C ALA A 192 8.19 1.16 16.54
N LEU A 193 7.45 1.63 17.54
CA LEU A 193 6.30 0.90 18.05
C LEU A 193 5.33 0.65 16.86
N PRO A 194 4.97 -0.62 16.56
CA PRO A 194 4.19 -0.95 15.39
C PRO A 194 2.80 -0.30 15.48
N TYR A 195 2.48 0.54 14.50
CA TYR A 195 1.17 1.17 14.39
C TYR A 195 0.18 0.19 13.74
N SER A 196 -0.93 -0.12 14.40
CA SER A 196 -2.09 -0.70 13.71
C SER A 196 -2.73 0.36 12.81
N SER A 197 -3.13 -0.01 11.60
CA SER A 197 -3.73 0.87 10.60
C SER A 197 -4.92 1.68 11.14
N ASP A 198 -4.72 2.95 11.47
CA ASP A 198 -5.82 3.84 11.83
C ASP A 198 -6.32 4.59 10.59
N ILE A 199 -7.58 4.31 10.24
CA ILE A 199 -8.33 5.08 9.26
C ILE A 199 -8.89 6.29 9.99
N SER A 200 -8.69 7.50 9.45
CA SER A 200 -9.40 8.68 9.92
C SER A 200 -10.67 8.89 9.11
N LEU A 201 -11.82 8.54 9.71
CA LEU A 201 -13.13 8.83 9.13
C LEU A 201 -13.34 10.33 8.90
N LEU A 202 -12.80 11.18 9.78
CA LEU A 202 -12.87 12.63 9.62
C LEU A 202 -12.13 13.10 8.37
N LEU A 203 -10.86 12.70 8.23
CA LEU A 203 -10.05 13.11 7.10
C LEU A 203 -10.67 12.64 5.77
N GLU A 204 -11.14 11.39 5.75
CA GLU A 204 -11.89 10.87 4.61
C GLU A 204 -13.13 11.72 4.26
N GLN A 205 -13.96 12.03 5.26
CA GLN A 205 -15.17 12.83 5.05
C GLN A 205 -14.84 14.23 4.51
N ARG A 206 -13.81 14.88 5.05
CA ARG A 206 -13.34 16.19 4.59
C ARG A 206 -12.88 16.14 3.14
N MET A 207 -12.00 15.19 2.81
CA MET A 207 -11.51 15.00 1.46
C MET A 207 -12.66 14.76 0.46
N LEU A 208 -13.60 13.86 0.79
CA LEU A 208 -14.78 13.59 -0.05
C LEU A 208 -15.63 14.85 -0.25
N SER A 209 -15.89 15.61 0.83
CA SER A 209 -16.71 16.83 0.77
C SER A 209 -16.07 17.94 -0.06
N GLU A 210 -14.75 17.91 -0.23
CA GLU A 210 -13.97 18.86 -1.04
C GLU A 210 -13.66 18.34 -2.46
N GLY A 211 -14.32 17.27 -2.88
CA GLY A 211 -14.23 16.77 -4.27
C GLY A 211 -13.02 15.88 -4.55
N TRP A 212 -12.32 15.37 -3.52
CA TRP A 212 -11.25 14.41 -3.75
C TRP A 212 -11.79 13.09 -4.30
N CYS A 213 -11.02 12.48 -5.19
CA CYS A 213 -11.35 11.18 -5.78
C CYS A 213 -11.41 10.07 -4.71
N PRO A 214 -12.51 9.30 -4.60
CA PRO A 214 -12.62 8.16 -3.67
C PRO A 214 -11.50 7.13 -3.80
N TYR A 215 -11.03 6.88 -5.02
CA TYR A 215 -9.89 6.00 -5.29
C TYR A 215 -8.61 6.55 -4.64
N THR A 216 -8.31 7.83 -4.86
CA THR A 216 -7.10 8.48 -4.29
C THR A 216 -7.16 8.48 -2.76
N ILE A 217 -8.32 8.74 -2.17
CA ILE A 217 -8.54 8.69 -0.72
C ILE A 217 -8.23 7.29 -0.17
N ALA A 218 -8.77 6.24 -0.81
CA ALA A 218 -8.52 4.87 -0.38
C ALA A 218 -7.01 4.53 -0.40
N HIS A 219 -6.27 4.98 -1.42
CA HIS A 219 -4.83 4.76 -1.53
C HIS A 219 -4.02 5.56 -0.50
N LEU A 220 -4.44 6.80 -0.21
CA LEU A 220 -3.85 7.68 0.80
C LEU A 220 -4.00 7.11 2.22
N LEU A 221 -5.22 6.77 2.60
CA LEU A 221 -5.57 6.46 3.98
C LEU A 221 -5.28 5.01 4.38
N ASN A 222 -5.08 4.09 3.42
CA ASN A 222 -4.76 2.70 3.69
C ASN A 222 -3.32 2.46 4.20
N GLN A 223 -2.47 3.49 4.34
CA GLN A 223 -1.06 3.32 4.70
C GLN A 223 -0.61 4.13 5.92
N SER A 224 -0.77 5.45 5.91
CA SER A 224 -0.27 6.33 6.97
C SER A 224 -1.16 7.55 7.12
N LEU A 225 -1.67 7.76 8.34
CA LEU A 225 -2.46 8.96 8.66
C LEU A 225 -1.63 10.23 8.47
N ASP A 226 -0.35 10.24 8.87
CA ASP A 226 0.52 11.42 8.74
C ASP A 226 0.67 11.84 7.29
N THR A 227 0.91 10.87 6.39
CA THR A 227 1.04 11.11 4.96
C THR A 227 -0.29 11.56 4.34
N GLY A 228 -1.41 10.99 4.80
CA GLY A 228 -2.75 11.42 4.38
C GLY A 228 -3.05 12.87 4.75
N VAL A 229 -2.76 13.27 5.99
CA VAL A 229 -2.94 14.65 6.47
C VAL A 229 -2.01 15.61 5.74
N TYR A 230 -0.76 15.21 5.52
CA TYR A 230 0.21 16.00 4.78
C TYR A 230 -0.24 16.22 3.32
N ALA A 231 -0.67 15.16 2.64
CA ALA A 231 -1.19 15.25 1.27
C ALA A 231 -2.43 16.14 1.19
N TYR A 232 -3.35 16.02 2.15
CA TYR A 232 -4.53 16.88 2.21
C TYR A 232 -4.16 18.35 2.38
N ALA A 233 -3.17 18.67 3.23
CA ALA A 233 -2.65 20.03 3.39
C ALA A 233 -1.91 20.58 2.15
N LEU A 234 -1.31 19.70 1.35
CA LEU A 234 -0.68 20.09 0.08
C LEU A 234 -1.70 20.53 -0.98
N GLY A 235 -2.90 19.94 -0.93
CA GLY A 235 -3.94 20.12 -1.94
C GLY A 235 -3.60 19.46 -3.28
N THR A 236 -4.60 19.36 -4.16
CA THR A 236 -4.48 18.81 -5.51
C THR A 236 -5.28 19.66 -6.48
N THR A 237 -4.82 19.79 -7.73
CA THR A 237 -5.59 20.44 -8.80
C THR A 237 -6.77 19.60 -9.28
N ARG A 238 -6.85 18.34 -8.85
CA ARG A 238 -7.77 17.33 -9.38
C ARG A 238 -9.14 17.33 -8.74
N THR A 239 -9.32 18.03 -7.63
CA THR A 239 -10.64 18.35 -7.08
C THR A 239 -11.47 19.19 -8.05
N ASN A 240 -10.84 19.80 -9.06
CA ASN A 240 -11.52 20.50 -10.15
C ASN A 240 -12.09 19.56 -11.24
N GLN A 241 -11.88 18.25 -11.12
CA GLN A 241 -12.39 17.25 -12.07
C GLN A 241 -13.60 16.52 -11.50
N ASP A 242 -14.43 15.94 -12.38
CA ASP A 242 -15.59 15.14 -11.97
C ASP A 242 -15.17 13.71 -11.57
N HIS A 243 -15.23 13.42 -10.27
CA HIS A 243 -14.97 12.10 -9.69
C HIS A 243 -16.23 11.38 -9.21
N MET A 244 -17.43 11.82 -9.62
CA MET A 244 -18.70 11.25 -9.14
C MET A 244 -18.90 9.78 -9.51
N ALA A 245 -18.31 9.33 -10.62
CA ALA A 245 -18.34 7.94 -11.09
C ALA A 245 -17.17 7.08 -10.56
N CYS A 246 -16.28 7.65 -9.75
CA CYS A 246 -15.14 6.93 -9.19
C CYS A 246 -15.56 6.15 -7.94
N SER A 247 -14.89 5.02 -7.69
CA SER A 247 -15.04 4.23 -6.46
C SER A 247 -13.71 4.15 -5.72
N ALA A 248 -13.65 3.49 -4.56
CA ALA A 248 -12.38 3.26 -3.86
C ALA A 248 -11.44 2.28 -4.63
N GLU A 249 -11.94 1.67 -5.72
CA GLU A 249 -11.25 0.63 -6.50
C GLU A 249 -10.82 1.08 -7.87
N ALA A 250 -11.56 2.03 -8.43
CA ALA A 250 -11.32 2.50 -9.77
C ALA A 250 -11.54 4.01 -9.84
N CYS A 251 -10.53 4.72 -10.34
CA CYS A 251 -10.71 6.06 -10.84
C CYS A 251 -11.11 5.99 -12.32
N THR A 252 -12.35 6.36 -12.63
CA THR A 252 -12.89 6.35 -14.00
C THR A 252 -12.55 7.64 -14.76
N ALA A 253 -12.34 8.75 -14.05
CA ALA A 253 -11.97 10.05 -14.63
C ALA A 253 -10.64 10.03 -15.42
N TYR A 254 -9.74 9.08 -15.12
CA TYR A 254 -8.43 8.96 -15.77
C TYR A 254 -8.31 7.82 -16.78
N GLN A 255 -9.40 7.09 -17.04
CA GLN A 255 -9.43 6.08 -18.09
C GLN A 255 -9.62 6.79 -19.43
N THR A 256 -8.54 6.95 -20.19
CA THR A 256 -8.59 7.45 -21.57
C THR A 256 -9.22 6.39 -22.46
N GLY A 257 -10.45 6.64 -22.93
CA GLY A 257 -11.10 5.82 -23.96
C GLY A 257 -10.60 6.16 -25.36
N ASP A 258 -11.12 5.45 -26.38
CA ASP A 258 -10.64 5.52 -27.78
C ASP A 258 -10.81 6.90 -28.45
N ASN A 259 -11.59 7.81 -27.85
CA ASN A 259 -11.86 9.17 -28.36
C ASN A 259 -10.98 10.26 -27.73
N PHE A 260 -9.81 9.93 -27.17
CA PHE A 260 -8.93 10.90 -26.53
C PHE A 260 -8.28 11.86 -27.55
N GLU A 261 -8.33 13.16 -27.27
CA GLU A 261 -7.66 14.23 -28.03
C GLU A 261 -6.52 14.84 -27.22
N ALA A 262 -5.42 15.21 -27.90
CA ALA A 262 -4.28 15.85 -27.27
C ALA A 262 -4.68 17.20 -26.65
N ALA A 263 -4.27 17.45 -25.40
CA ALA A 263 -4.62 18.66 -24.67
C ALA A 263 -3.47 19.67 -24.69
N HIS A 264 -3.84 20.94 -24.83
CA HIS A 264 -2.90 22.05 -24.75
C HIS A 264 -2.60 22.44 -23.30
N VAL A 265 -1.47 23.11 -23.07
CA VAL A 265 -1.04 23.56 -21.74
C VAL A 265 -2.04 24.53 -21.11
N LEU A 266 -2.59 25.46 -21.92
CA LEU A 266 -3.56 26.46 -21.48
C LEU A 266 -4.91 26.25 -22.18
N SER A 267 -5.98 26.45 -21.43
CA SER A 267 -7.34 26.48 -21.99
C SER A 267 -7.46 27.60 -23.03
N GLY A 268 -8.00 27.28 -24.21
CA GLY A 268 -8.14 28.22 -25.33
C GLY A 268 -6.90 28.39 -26.21
N CYS A 269 -5.82 27.63 -25.98
CA CYS A 269 -4.70 27.58 -26.92
C CYS A 269 -5.05 26.71 -28.14
N ASP A 270 -4.70 27.18 -29.34
CA ASP A 270 -4.97 26.55 -30.65
C ASP A 270 -3.69 26.30 -31.48
N CYS A 271 -2.53 26.21 -30.80
CA CYS A 271 -1.25 26.01 -31.48
C CYS A 271 -1.21 24.72 -32.34
N ARG A 272 -0.44 24.73 -33.42
CA ARG A 272 -0.32 23.56 -34.31
C ARG A 272 0.20 22.30 -33.58
N MET A 273 -0.17 21.14 -34.14
CA MET A 273 0.45 19.86 -33.83
C MET A 273 1.82 19.76 -34.53
N VAL A 274 2.81 19.19 -33.83
CA VAL A 274 4.19 19.03 -34.31
C VAL A 274 4.72 17.65 -33.95
N GLY A 275 5.50 17.05 -34.84
CA GLY A 275 6.08 15.72 -34.65
C GLY A 275 7.23 15.44 -35.63
N PRO A 276 8.01 14.37 -35.39
CA PRO A 276 9.11 13.96 -36.26
C PRO A 276 8.61 13.39 -37.60
N GLN A 277 9.52 13.27 -38.57
CA GLN A 277 9.25 12.48 -39.76
C GLN A 277 9.36 10.98 -39.44
N MET A 278 8.32 10.22 -39.77
CA MET A 278 8.20 8.83 -39.32
C MET A 278 9.08 7.84 -40.08
N ASP A 279 9.52 8.14 -41.31
CA ASP A 279 10.29 7.21 -42.14
C ASP A 279 11.57 6.73 -41.44
N GLU A 280 12.27 7.63 -40.75
CA GLU A 280 13.49 7.28 -40.01
C GLU A 280 13.20 6.49 -38.73
N ILE A 281 12.10 6.81 -38.03
CA ILE A 281 11.66 6.08 -36.83
C ILE A 281 11.29 4.64 -37.19
N ILE A 282 10.52 4.46 -38.26
CA ILE A 282 10.11 3.15 -38.77
C ILE A 282 11.35 2.33 -39.14
N ARG A 283 12.29 2.90 -39.91
CA ARG A 283 13.55 2.22 -40.28
C ARG A 283 14.33 1.73 -39.05
N ILE A 284 14.47 2.59 -38.03
CA ILE A 284 15.21 2.23 -36.79
C ILE A 284 14.51 1.08 -36.05
N LEU A 285 13.18 1.11 -35.96
CA LEU A 285 12.41 0.04 -35.30
C LEU A 285 12.49 -1.28 -36.08
N GLU A 286 12.47 -1.23 -37.42
CA GLU A 286 12.65 -2.42 -38.28
C GLU A 286 14.06 -3.03 -38.14
N GLU A 287 15.08 -2.20 -37.90
CA GLU A 287 16.44 -2.66 -37.55
C GLU A 287 16.53 -3.26 -36.13
N GLY A 288 15.46 -3.14 -35.32
CA GLY A 288 15.39 -3.64 -33.96
C GLY A 288 16.02 -2.72 -32.90
N ASP A 289 16.31 -1.47 -33.27
CA ASP A 289 16.94 -0.45 -32.42
C ASP A 289 15.89 0.50 -31.79
N ILE A 290 16.32 1.33 -30.82
CA ILE A 290 15.45 2.30 -30.13
C ILE A 290 15.63 3.69 -30.77
N PRO A 291 14.58 4.29 -31.36
CA PRO A 291 14.64 5.64 -31.92
C PRO A 291 14.60 6.69 -30.81
N ILE A 292 15.52 7.66 -30.87
CA ILE A 292 15.60 8.80 -29.94
C ILE A 292 15.57 10.11 -30.73
N ILE A 293 15.02 11.14 -30.10
CA ILE A 293 14.66 12.40 -30.77
C ILE A 293 15.36 13.57 -30.06
N GLN A 294 15.75 14.59 -30.81
CA GLN A 294 16.20 15.87 -30.27
C GLN A 294 15.38 17.02 -30.89
N ILE A 295 14.95 17.97 -30.07
CA ILE A 295 14.23 19.17 -30.50
C ILE A 295 15.21 20.29 -30.78
N ASN A 296 15.12 20.88 -31.96
CA ASN A 296 15.84 22.10 -32.32
C ASN A 296 14.86 23.15 -32.84
N TYR A 297 15.23 24.42 -32.71
CA TYR A 297 14.41 25.53 -33.18
C TYR A 297 15.15 26.31 -34.25
N MET A 298 14.49 26.56 -35.37
CA MET A 298 14.90 27.58 -36.33
C MET A 298 14.10 28.85 -36.09
N GLN A 299 14.81 29.97 -36.00
CA GLN A 299 14.21 31.29 -35.95
C GLN A 299 14.30 31.95 -37.33
N LYS A 300 13.15 32.31 -37.89
CA LYS A 300 13.07 33.07 -39.15
C LYS A 300 12.18 34.29 -38.93
N GLY A 301 12.80 35.44 -38.69
CA GLY A 301 12.11 36.65 -38.25
C GLY A 301 11.52 36.48 -36.86
N MET A 302 10.23 36.78 -36.68
CA MET A 302 9.49 36.56 -35.43
C MET A 302 8.97 35.13 -35.28
N THR A 303 9.05 34.29 -36.31
CA THR A 303 8.50 32.94 -36.28
C THR A 303 9.55 31.94 -35.80
N ARG A 304 9.24 31.23 -34.72
CA ARG A 304 10.02 30.11 -34.18
C ARG A 304 9.38 28.80 -34.63
N SER A 305 10.13 27.94 -35.32
CA SER A 305 9.64 26.61 -35.74
C SER A 305 10.53 25.51 -35.19
N ALA A 306 9.89 24.52 -34.56
CA ALA A 306 10.55 23.31 -34.11
C ALA A 306 10.84 22.37 -35.30
N PHE A 307 11.99 21.71 -35.26
CA PHE A 307 12.32 20.57 -36.10
C PHE A 307 12.97 19.47 -35.25
N PHE A 308 12.86 18.24 -35.73
CA PHE A 308 13.24 17.04 -34.99
C PHE A 308 14.40 16.34 -35.69
N ASN A 309 15.47 16.07 -34.95
CA ASN A 309 16.49 15.11 -35.37
C ASN A 309 16.13 13.75 -34.79
N VAL A 310 16.25 12.69 -35.59
CA VAL A 310 16.02 11.32 -35.15
C VAL A 310 17.31 10.53 -35.33
N ARG A 311 17.65 9.68 -34.36
CA ARG A 311 18.73 8.69 -34.50
C ARG A 311 18.42 7.46 -33.67
N LYS A 312 19.18 6.39 -33.87
CA LYS A 312 19.16 5.25 -32.96
C LYS A 312 19.98 5.51 -31.69
N SER A 313 19.52 4.96 -30.57
CA SER A 313 20.28 4.94 -29.32
C SER A 313 21.60 4.16 -29.51
N GLN A 314 22.72 4.77 -29.12
CA GLN A 314 24.06 4.22 -29.36
C GLN A 314 24.66 3.54 -28.11
N SER A 315 24.33 4.03 -26.92
CA SER A 315 24.88 3.56 -25.65
C SER A 315 23.84 3.60 -24.52
N LEU A 316 24.23 3.09 -23.35
CA LEU A 316 23.50 3.38 -22.12
C LEU A 316 23.56 4.89 -21.84
N ASN A 317 22.50 5.41 -21.20
CA ASN A 317 22.39 6.80 -20.76
C ASN A 317 22.43 7.84 -21.89
N ASP A 318 22.09 7.44 -23.12
CA ASP A 318 22.14 8.28 -24.33
C ASP A 318 20.93 9.22 -24.49
N TYR A 319 19.89 9.05 -23.66
CA TYR A 319 18.63 9.82 -23.75
C TYR A 319 17.87 9.83 -22.42
N ILE A 320 16.95 10.79 -22.27
CA ILE A 320 15.95 10.83 -21.19
C ILE A 320 14.64 10.25 -21.73
N ALA A 321 14.05 9.28 -21.05
CA ALA A 321 12.71 8.81 -21.40
C ALA A 321 11.65 9.71 -20.74
N ILE A 322 10.58 10.02 -21.44
CA ILE A 322 9.49 10.86 -20.95
C ILE A 322 8.33 9.97 -20.52
N SER A 323 7.84 10.20 -19.32
CA SER A 323 6.74 9.46 -18.73
C SER A 323 5.64 10.44 -18.31
N HIS A 324 4.44 10.26 -18.86
CA HIS A 324 3.34 11.22 -18.68
C HIS A 324 2.00 10.52 -18.55
N VAL A 325 1.02 11.28 -18.03
CA VAL A 325 -0.38 10.88 -18.05
C VAL A 325 -0.97 11.29 -19.40
N TRP A 326 -1.43 10.33 -20.20
CA TRP A 326 -2.05 10.63 -21.50
C TRP A 326 -3.15 11.69 -21.38
N ALA A 327 -4.04 11.58 -20.39
CA ALA A 327 -5.11 12.52 -20.11
C ALA A 327 -4.65 13.98 -19.89
N ASP A 328 -3.36 14.21 -19.57
CA ASP A 328 -2.79 15.54 -19.36
C ASP A 328 -2.26 16.19 -20.66
N GLY A 329 -2.35 15.50 -21.81
CA GLY A 329 -2.30 16.11 -23.12
C GLY A 329 -1.11 15.77 -24.02
N LEU A 330 -0.15 14.99 -23.53
CA LEU A 330 1.03 14.56 -24.29
C LEU A 330 0.81 13.28 -25.14
N GLY A 331 -0.40 12.70 -25.12
CA GLY A 331 -0.78 11.56 -25.96
C GLY A 331 -1.45 11.96 -27.27
N ASN A 332 -1.31 11.14 -28.32
CA ASN A 332 -2.04 11.28 -29.57
C ASN A 332 -2.21 9.89 -30.23
N MET A 333 -3.47 9.47 -30.42
CA MET A 333 -3.77 8.14 -31.00
C MET A 333 -3.77 8.12 -32.52
N ARG A 334 -3.92 9.28 -33.17
CA ARG A 334 -4.12 9.36 -34.63
C ARG A 334 -2.81 9.62 -35.36
N GLU A 335 -1.93 10.40 -34.75
CA GLU A 335 -0.69 10.84 -35.37
C GLU A 335 0.45 10.87 -34.35
N ASN A 336 1.69 10.75 -34.84
CA ASN A 336 2.89 10.90 -34.04
C ASN A 336 3.25 12.38 -33.83
N SER A 337 2.33 13.13 -33.22
CA SER A 337 2.45 14.58 -33.03
C SER A 337 1.86 15.04 -31.69
N ILE A 338 2.38 16.12 -31.13
CA ILE A 338 1.90 16.78 -29.90
C ILE A 338 1.70 18.29 -30.13
N PRO A 339 0.90 18.99 -29.31
CA PRO A 339 0.75 20.44 -29.42
C PRO A 339 2.08 21.18 -29.22
N GLN A 340 2.36 22.24 -30.00
CA GLN A 340 3.59 23.04 -29.88
C GLN A 340 3.83 23.56 -28.45
N CYS A 341 2.79 23.98 -27.73
CA CYS A 341 2.92 24.45 -26.36
C CYS A 341 3.42 23.36 -25.39
N GLN A 342 3.03 22.10 -25.61
CA GLN A 342 3.52 20.95 -24.85
C GLN A 342 4.98 20.65 -25.20
N LEU A 343 5.34 20.76 -26.49
CA LEU A 343 6.72 20.62 -26.94
C LEU A 343 7.65 21.67 -26.34
N ASP A 344 7.21 22.93 -26.27
CA ASP A 344 7.98 24.04 -25.70
C ASP A 344 8.24 23.79 -24.20
N LEU A 345 7.23 23.33 -23.46
CA LEU A 345 7.34 22.96 -22.04
C LEU A 345 8.31 21.78 -21.84
N LEU A 346 8.21 20.75 -22.68
CA LEU A 346 9.09 19.59 -22.66
C LEU A 346 10.54 19.99 -22.96
N HIS A 347 10.75 20.82 -23.98
CA HIS A 347 12.08 21.30 -24.33
C HIS A 347 12.72 22.07 -23.18
N HIS A 348 11.98 22.98 -22.54
CA HIS A 348 12.46 23.70 -21.36
C HIS A 348 12.92 22.74 -20.25
N ALA A 349 12.13 21.71 -19.95
CA ALA A 349 12.46 20.72 -18.93
C ALA A 349 13.71 19.88 -19.28
N LEU A 350 13.90 19.56 -20.56
CA LEU A 350 15.08 18.81 -21.03
C LEU A 350 16.35 19.67 -21.00
N THR A 351 16.25 20.95 -21.36
CA THR A 351 17.38 21.89 -21.40
C THR A 351 17.74 22.48 -20.04
N ASP A 352 16.85 22.36 -19.05
CA ASP A 352 17.13 22.71 -17.67
C ASP A 352 18.26 21.81 -17.13
N ALA A 353 19.45 22.37 -17.01
CA ALA A 353 20.65 21.69 -16.55
C ALA A 353 20.71 21.72 -15.01
N GLU A 354 20.95 20.57 -14.38
CA GLU A 354 21.53 20.57 -13.02
C GLU A 354 23.03 20.86 -13.14
N GLU A 355 23.65 21.45 -12.10
CA GLU A 355 25.06 21.86 -12.13
C GLU A 355 26.04 20.71 -12.45
N GLU A 356 25.62 19.45 -12.26
CA GLU A 356 26.41 18.24 -12.49
C GLU A 356 26.08 17.49 -13.80
N ASP A 357 25.04 17.90 -14.54
CA ASP A 357 24.61 17.19 -15.75
C ASP A 357 25.17 17.84 -17.03
N GLN A 358 25.90 17.05 -17.84
CA GLN A 358 25.99 17.36 -19.28
C GLN A 358 24.56 17.28 -19.83
N THR A 359 24.03 18.40 -20.36
CA THR A 359 22.64 18.49 -20.82
C THR A 359 22.32 17.43 -21.87
N CYS A 360 21.70 16.32 -21.45
CA CYS A 360 21.16 15.33 -22.37
C CYS A 360 19.88 15.90 -22.99
N THR A 361 19.97 16.28 -24.26
CA THR A 361 18.85 16.86 -25.02
C THR A 361 18.14 15.84 -25.91
N TRP A 362 18.65 14.61 -25.98
CA TRP A 362 17.99 13.49 -26.63
C TRP A 362 16.97 12.88 -25.69
N PHE A 363 15.79 12.57 -26.21
CA PHE A 363 14.72 11.98 -25.42
C PHE A 363 13.95 10.92 -26.20
N TRP A 364 13.20 10.12 -25.46
CA TRP A 364 12.25 9.15 -25.99
C TRP A 364 10.87 9.46 -25.43
N LEU A 365 9.85 9.52 -26.29
CA LEU A 365 8.45 9.71 -25.91
C LEU A 365 7.61 8.76 -26.75
N ASP A 366 6.83 7.90 -26.11
CA ASP A 366 5.98 6.87 -26.75
C ASP A 366 5.18 7.42 -27.95
N THR A 367 4.56 8.58 -27.77
CA THR A 367 3.68 9.24 -28.73
C THR A 367 4.42 9.67 -29.99
N LEU A 368 5.71 9.99 -29.89
CA LEU A 368 6.52 10.40 -31.04
C LEU A 368 7.36 9.24 -31.60
N CYS A 369 7.73 8.27 -30.77
CA CYS A 369 8.66 7.19 -31.12
C CYS A 369 7.97 5.86 -31.51
N ILE A 370 6.66 5.70 -31.26
CA ILE A 370 5.91 4.48 -31.61
C ILE A 370 4.87 4.81 -32.68
N PRO A 371 4.95 4.23 -33.89
CA PRO A 371 4.03 4.56 -34.98
C PRO A 371 2.55 4.45 -34.59
N ALA A 372 1.76 5.48 -34.91
CA ALA A 372 0.33 5.52 -34.60
C ALA A 372 -0.54 4.72 -35.60
N ASP A 373 -0.11 4.64 -36.86
CA ASP A 373 -0.83 4.01 -37.96
C ASP A 373 -0.94 2.47 -37.77
N GLU A 374 -2.15 1.93 -37.93
CA GLU A 374 -2.46 0.51 -37.76
C GLU A 374 -1.63 -0.40 -38.65
N LYS A 375 -1.16 0.07 -39.82
CA LYS A 375 -0.28 -0.72 -40.70
C LYS A 375 1.03 -1.14 -40.04
N PHE A 376 1.46 -0.42 -39.00
CA PHE A 376 2.67 -0.68 -38.23
C PHE A 376 2.39 -1.36 -36.88
N GLN A 377 1.25 -2.05 -36.73
CA GLN A 377 0.91 -2.75 -35.48
C GLN A 377 2.02 -3.71 -35.00
N HIS A 378 2.70 -4.39 -35.92
CA HIS A 378 3.84 -5.26 -35.58
C HIS A 378 5.01 -4.50 -34.91
N LEU A 379 5.25 -3.23 -35.28
CA LEU A 379 6.26 -2.38 -34.64
C LEU A 379 5.79 -1.85 -33.28
N ARG A 380 4.48 -1.67 -33.08
CA ARG A 380 3.91 -1.36 -31.76
C ARG A 380 4.12 -2.53 -30.79
N ASP A 381 3.78 -3.74 -31.23
CA ASP A 381 3.97 -4.95 -30.43
C ASP A 381 5.46 -5.19 -30.13
N PHE A 382 6.33 -4.92 -31.12
CA PHE A 382 7.79 -4.92 -30.92
C PHE A 382 8.25 -3.88 -29.90
N SER A 383 7.72 -2.65 -29.95
CA SER A 383 8.05 -1.60 -28.98
C SER A 383 7.60 -1.97 -27.56
N ILE A 384 6.41 -2.58 -27.43
CA ILE A 384 5.88 -3.08 -26.15
C ILE A 384 6.82 -4.15 -25.56
N SER A 385 7.29 -5.11 -26.36
CA SER A 385 8.25 -6.13 -25.88
C SER A 385 9.61 -5.55 -25.48
N ARG A 386 9.94 -4.34 -25.96
CA ARG A 386 11.18 -3.62 -25.64
C ARG A 386 11.05 -2.58 -24.52
N MET A 387 9.85 -2.33 -23.97
CA MET A 387 9.62 -1.31 -22.93
C MET A 387 10.58 -1.41 -21.76
N HIS A 388 10.87 -2.63 -21.27
CA HIS A 388 11.85 -2.86 -20.22
C HIS A 388 13.21 -2.21 -20.53
N ASN A 389 13.70 -2.42 -21.75
CA ASN A 389 15.02 -1.95 -22.17
C ASN A 389 15.03 -0.46 -22.50
N ILE A 390 13.89 0.12 -22.91
CA ILE A 390 13.78 1.56 -23.16
C ILE A 390 14.04 2.32 -21.85
N TYR A 391 13.29 2.03 -20.80
CA TYR A 391 13.45 2.75 -19.54
C TYR A 391 14.77 2.40 -18.82
N LYS A 392 15.14 1.12 -18.77
CA LYS A 392 16.37 0.66 -18.09
C LYS A 392 17.67 1.22 -18.70
N ARG A 393 17.69 1.50 -20.01
CA ARG A 393 18.89 1.99 -20.71
C ARG A 393 18.96 3.52 -20.81
N SER A 394 17.88 4.22 -20.45
CA SER A 394 17.85 5.68 -20.41
C SER A 394 18.79 6.25 -19.33
N LEU A 395 19.17 7.51 -19.47
CA LEU A 395 19.88 8.28 -18.44
C LEU A 395 19.00 8.44 -17.18
N GLY A 396 17.70 8.51 -17.40
CA GLY A 396 16.68 8.67 -16.40
C GLY A 396 15.34 8.91 -17.07
N VAL A 397 14.28 8.91 -16.27
CA VAL A 397 12.93 9.22 -16.73
C VAL A 397 12.48 10.56 -16.17
N LEU A 398 11.92 11.40 -17.04
CA LEU A 398 11.25 12.63 -16.64
C LEU A 398 9.75 12.39 -16.51
N VAL A 399 9.26 12.46 -15.28
CA VAL A 399 7.85 12.33 -14.92
C VAL A 399 7.14 13.69 -15.07
N ILE A 400 6.04 13.68 -15.82
CA ILE A 400 5.18 14.85 -16.05
C ILE A 400 3.76 14.51 -15.59
N ASP A 401 3.27 15.24 -14.58
CA ASP A 401 1.90 15.19 -14.08
C ASP A 401 1.49 16.59 -13.60
N ARG A 402 0.23 16.96 -13.82
CA ARG A 402 -0.28 18.29 -13.49
C ARG A 402 -0.07 18.71 -12.02
N ASP A 403 -0.22 17.79 -11.06
CA ASP A 403 -0.09 18.12 -9.64
C ASP A 403 1.35 18.43 -9.23
N LEU A 404 2.34 17.94 -9.98
CA LEU A 404 3.76 18.20 -9.70
C LEU A 404 4.15 19.65 -10.00
N ASN A 405 3.43 20.32 -10.90
CA ASN A 405 3.62 21.74 -11.18
C ASN A 405 3.18 22.66 -10.04
N LEU A 406 2.57 22.13 -8.96
CA LEU A 406 2.30 22.88 -7.73
C LEU A 406 3.53 23.01 -6.81
N SER A 407 4.61 22.28 -7.11
CA SER A 407 5.88 22.37 -6.41
C SER A 407 6.92 23.11 -7.25
N SER A 408 8.01 23.52 -6.61
CA SER A 408 9.18 24.13 -7.25
C SER A 408 10.47 23.40 -6.86
N LYS A 409 11.62 23.81 -7.42
CA LYS A 409 12.95 23.31 -7.04
C LYS A 409 13.28 23.59 -5.58
N SER A 410 12.66 24.59 -4.96
CA SER A 410 12.81 24.90 -3.54
C SER A 410 11.90 24.08 -2.63
N SER A 411 10.97 23.28 -3.18
CA SER A 411 10.14 22.37 -2.39
C SER A 411 11.00 21.20 -1.88
N GLY A 412 10.81 20.82 -0.62
CA GLY A 412 11.51 19.68 -0.04
C GLY A 412 11.01 18.33 -0.53
N PHE A 413 11.77 17.26 -0.27
CA PHE A 413 11.48 15.89 -0.70
C PHE A 413 10.09 15.45 -0.26
N CYS A 414 9.72 15.71 1.00
CA CYS A 414 8.42 15.29 1.53
C CYS A 414 7.26 15.80 0.68
N GLU A 415 7.31 17.06 0.24
CA GLU A 415 6.28 17.65 -0.62
C GLU A 415 6.26 16.96 -1.99
N ILE A 416 7.39 16.94 -2.70
CA ILE A 416 7.47 16.40 -4.06
C ILE A 416 7.10 14.92 -4.08
N ALA A 417 7.69 14.11 -3.19
CA ALA A 417 7.42 12.68 -3.10
C ALA A 417 5.97 12.37 -2.72
N THR A 418 5.35 13.18 -1.85
CA THR A 418 3.92 13.04 -1.54
C THR A 418 3.08 13.32 -2.78
N ARG A 419 3.35 14.38 -3.53
CA ARG A 419 2.62 14.67 -4.77
C ARG A 419 2.79 13.56 -5.81
N VAL A 420 3.99 13.00 -5.96
CA VAL A 420 4.22 11.84 -6.84
C VAL A 420 3.42 10.63 -6.36
N ALA A 421 3.47 10.28 -5.08
CA ALA A 421 2.85 9.07 -4.54
C ALA A 421 1.32 9.01 -4.69
N PHE A 422 0.67 10.16 -4.87
CA PHE A 422 -0.78 10.27 -5.06
C PHE A 422 -1.13 10.89 -6.41
N SER A 423 -0.16 10.94 -7.31
CA SER A 423 -0.35 11.44 -8.67
C SER A 423 -1.21 10.47 -9.52
N ALA A 424 -1.79 10.97 -10.61
CA ALA A 424 -2.52 10.17 -11.57
C ALA A 424 -1.51 9.29 -12.31
N TRP A 425 -0.30 9.81 -12.52
CA TRP A 425 0.85 9.04 -12.93
C TRP A 425 1.07 7.81 -12.05
N ALA A 426 1.17 7.94 -10.73
CA ALA A 426 1.40 6.81 -9.83
C ALA A 426 0.23 5.81 -9.79
N SER A 427 -0.98 6.22 -10.17
CA SER A 427 -2.14 5.33 -10.24
C SER A 427 -2.14 4.40 -11.46
N ARG A 428 -1.44 4.73 -12.55
CA ARG A 428 -1.49 3.96 -13.80
C ARG A 428 -0.55 2.76 -13.74
N LEU A 429 -0.96 1.63 -14.34
CA LEU A 429 -0.14 0.43 -14.35
C LEU A 429 1.17 0.61 -15.13
N TRP A 430 1.07 1.10 -16.38
CA TRP A 430 2.21 1.22 -17.28
C TRP A 430 3.33 2.09 -16.71
N THR A 431 2.99 3.17 -16.00
CA THR A 431 3.96 4.10 -15.39
C THR A 431 4.81 3.46 -14.29
N TYR A 432 4.46 2.27 -13.80
CA TYR A 432 5.27 1.54 -12.83
C TYR A 432 6.67 1.29 -13.37
N GLN A 433 6.75 0.64 -14.54
CA GLN A 433 8.04 0.31 -15.15
C GLN A 433 8.79 1.56 -15.63
N GLU A 434 8.04 2.60 -16.01
CA GLU A 434 8.58 3.91 -16.40
C GLU A 434 9.29 4.57 -15.21
N GLY A 435 8.79 4.38 -14.00
CA GLY A 435 9.42 4.92 -12.79
C GLY A 435 10.49 4.03 -12.15
N SER A 436 10.32 2.70 -12.19
CA SER A 436 11.12 1.77 -11.37
C SER A 436 12.35 1.19 -12.08
N LEU A 437 12.37 1.18 -13.41
CA LEU A 437 13.50 0.68 -14.20
C LEU A 437 14.66 1.67 -14.44
N PRO A 438 14.43 2.98 -14.63
CA PRO A 438 15.52 3.90 -14.95
C PRO A 438 16.47 4.08 -13.75
N PRO A 439 17.74 4.44 -14.00
CA PRO A 439 18.70 4.71 -12.92
C PRO A 439 18.40 6.00 -12.16
N ARG A 440 17.73 6.98 -12.80
CA ARG A 440 17.36 8.27 -12.20
C ARG A 440 15.89 8.57 -12.47
N LEU A 441 15.21 9.17 -11.49
CA LEU A 441 13.82 9.58 -11.59
C LEU A 441 13.73 11.11 -11.45
N PHE A 442 13.61 11.79 -12.59
CA PHE A 442 13.41 13.23 -12.65
C PHE A 442 11.93 13.56 -12.57
N VAL A 443 11.60 14.60 -11.82
CA VAL A 443 10.23 15.08 -11.65
C VAL A 443 10.15 16.51 -12.19
N ARG A 444 9.24 16.76 -13.13
CA ARG A 444 8.97 18.13 -13.61
C ARG A 444 8.19 18.89 -12.53
N VAL A 445 8.80 19.95 -12.01
CA VAL A 445 8.18 20.93 -11.10
C VAL A 445 7.89 22.24 -11.86
N GLN A 446 7.39 23.30 -11.22
CA GLN A 446 7.04 24.55 -11.91
C GLN A 446 8.23 25.19 -12.64
N ASP A 447 9.37 25.29 -11.96
CA ASP A 447 10.56 26.06 -12.33
C ASP A 447 11.75 25.21 -12.79
N GLY A 448 11.55 23.91 -12.98
CA GLY A 448 12.47 23.05 -13.73
C GLY A 448 12.22 21.57 -13.47
N LYS A 449 13.28 20.76 -13.39
CA LYS A 449 13.21 19.37 -12.94
C LYS A 449 14.03 19.16 -11.66
N VAL A 450 13.70 18.09 -10.93
CA VAL A 450 14.39 17.66 -9.71
C VAL A 450 14.67 16.17 -9.81
N ASP A 451 15.90 15.74 -9.52
CA ASP A 451 16.20 14.34 -9.23
C ASP A 451 15.66 13.95 -7.85
N LEU A 452 14.63 13.09 -7.84
CA LEU A 452 13.85 12.78 -6.63
C LEU A 452 14.70 12.09 -5.55
N TRP A 453 15.56 11.15 -5.93
CA TRP A 453 16.34 10.37 -4.97
C TRP A 453 17.60 11.11 -4.53
N ASN A 454 18.21 11.92 -5.39
CA ASN A 454 19.26 12.83 -4.95
C ASN A 454 18.74 13.87 -3.94
N LEU A 455 17.54 14.42 -4.16
CA LEU A 455 16.91 15.30 -3.18
C LEU A 455 16.70 14.60 -1.83
N TYR A 456 16.17 13.37 -1.83
CA TYR A 456 16.06 12.55 -0.62
C TYR A 456 17.39 12.39 0.11
N LEU A 457 18.45 12.00 -0.61
CA LEU A 457 19.77 11.79 -0.02
C LEU A 457 20.34 13.09 0.57
N SER A 458 20.15 14.22 -0.12
CA SER A 458 20.62 15.52 0.34
C SER A 458 19.93 15.96 1.64
N GLU A 459 18.62 15.75 1.77
CA GLU A 459 17.87 16.09 2.98
C GLU A 459 18.12 15.10 4.12
N PHE A 460 18.26 13.81 3.79
CA PHE A 460 18.54 12.77 4.78
C PHE A 460 19.91 12.97 5.46
N GLN A 461 20.88 13.54 4.74
CA GLN A 461 22.21 13.85 5.27
C GLN A 461 22.29 15.19 6.02
N GLN A 462 21.22 16.00 6.04
CA GLN A 462 21.20 17.26 6.76
C GLN A 462 20.97 17.03 8.27
N ASP A 463 21.90 17.53 9.10
CA ASP A 463 21.80 17.48 10.56
C ASP A 463 20.74 18.44 11.15
N SER A 464 20.07 19.25 10.31
CA SER A 464 19.17 20.32 10.75
C SER A 464 17.70 19.91 10.91
N LEU A 465 17.31 18.71 10.49
CA LEU A 465 15.91 18.27 10.59
C LEU A 465 15.52 17.99 12.05
N SER A 466 14.37 18.51 12.47
CA SER A 466 13.74 18.11 13.72
C SER A 466 13.42 16.61 13.74
N ALA A 467 13.14 16.08 14.93
CA ALA A 467 12.74 14.68 15.08
C ALA A 467 11.42 14.38 14.31
N LEU A 468 10.47 15.33 14.32
CA LEU A 468 9.19 15.17 13.62
C LEU A 468 9.32 15.31 12.09
N GLU A 469 10.17 16.21 11.60
CA GLU A 469 10.50 16.28 10.16
C GLU A 469 11.21 15.00 9.70
N SER A 470 12.15 14.50 10.49
CA SER A 470 12.82 13.21 10.24
C SER A 470 11.81 12.06 10.18
N LYS A 471 10.82 12.05 11.06
CA LYS A 471 9.74 11.06 11.05
C LYS A 471 8.89 11.15 9.77
N LEU A 472 8.53 12.36 9.36
CA LEU A 472 7.78 12.58 8.11
C LEU A 472 8.60 12.10 6.90
N LEU A 473 9.89 12.46 6.84
CA LEU A 473 10.83 12.02 5.80
C LEU A 473 10.91 10.49 5.71
N ARG A 474 11.06 9.78 6.85
CA ARG A 474 11.06 8.31 6.88
C ARG A 474 9.73 7.72 6.41
N THR A 475 8.61 8.33 6.80
CA THR A 475 7.27 7.85 6.44
C THR A 475 6.95 8.06 4.96
N VAL A 476 7.24 9.25 4.43
CA VAL A 476 7.04 9.59 3.01
C VAL A 476 8.00 8.81 2.12
N SER A 477 9.29 8.69 2.49
CA SER A 477 10.26 7.92 1.70
C SER A 477 9.90 6.43 1.64
N ARG A 478 9.40 5.84 2.74
CA ARG A 478 8.86 4.47 2.73
C ARG A 478 7.68 4.35 1.76
N ARG A 479 6.73 5.30 1.80
CA ARG A 479 5.60 5.33 0.86
C ARG A 479 6.05 5.47 -0.59
N MET A 480 7.05 6.31 -0.83
CA MET A 480 7.62 6.51 -2.16
C MET A 480 8.22 5.20 -2.69
N ARG A 481 9.04 4.51 -1.89
CA ARG A 481 9.63 3.19 -2.25
C ARG A 481 8.57 2.12 -2.50
N GLU A 482 7.42 2.17 -1.82
CA GLU A 482 6.29 1.27 -2.10
C GLU A 482 5.56 1.62 -3.41
N THR A 483 5.64 2.86 -3.87
CA THR A 483 4.97 3.34 -5.10
C THR A 483 5.87 3.15 -6.32
N VAL A 484 7.13 3.54 -6.18
CA VAL A 484 8.20 3.40 -7.18
C VAL A 484 9.44 2.92 -6.42
N PRO A 485 9.74 1.61 -6.43
CA PRO A 485 10.94 1.10 -5.81
C PRO A 485 12.16 1.78 -6.42
N GLU A 486 13.07 2.22 -5.55
CA GLU A 486 14.42 2.55 -5.99
C GLU A 486 15.02 1.29 -6.62
N ARG A 487 15.79 1.46 -7.70
CA ARG A 487 16.43 0.34 -8.39
C ARG A 487 17.25 -0.45 -7.37
N SER A 488 16.92 -1.73 -7.19
CA SER A 488 17.63 -2.58 -6.24
C SER A 488 19.11 -2.70 -6.61
N ALA A 489 19.96 -2.83 -5.59
CA ALA A 489 21.34 -3.23 -5.79
C ALA A 489 21.38 -4.54 -6.61
N GLU A 490 22.40 -4.70 -7.47
CA GLU A 490 22.53 -5.83 -8.40
C GLU A 490 22.51 -7.21 -7.69
N ASP A 491 22.69 -7.24 -6.37
CA ASP A 491 22.74 -8.44 -5.53
C ASP A 491 21.37 -8.97 -5.04
N SER A 492 20.24 -8.30 -5.34
CA SER A 492 18.92 -8.76 -4.87
C SER A 492 18.41 -10.02 -5.59
N SER A 493 17.83 -10.99 -4.86
CA SER A 493 17.26 -12.19 -5.47
C SER A 493 16.08 -11.88 -6.41
N PHE A 494 15.84 -12.74 -7.42
CA PHE A 494 14.70 -12.59 -8.33
C PHE A 494 13.37 -12.58 -7.56
N GLU A 495 13.21 -13.47 -6.57
CA GLU A 495 11.98 -13.57 -5.79
C GLU A 495 11.70 -12.28 -5.02
N LEU A 496 12.70 -11.69 -4.37
CA LEU A 496 12.53 -10.41 -3.66
C LEU A 496 12.11 -9.28 -4.62
N SER A 497 12.78 -9.18 -5.77
CA SER A 497 12.47 -8.19 -6.81
C SER A 497 11.04 -8.37 -7.36
N ALA A 498 10.61 -9.62 -7.56
CA ALA A 498 9.28 -9.95 -8.05
C ALA A 498 8.18 -9.66 -7.01
N GLN A 499 8.40 -10.05 -5.74
CA GLN A 499 7.48 -9.74 -4.65
C GLN A 499 7.29 -8.22 -4.49
N GLY A 500 8.39 -7.46 -4.53
CA GLY A 500 8.37 -5.99 -4.47
C GLY A 500 7.62 -5.36 -5.65
N SER A 501 7.90 -5.83 -6.87
CA SER A 501 7.27 -5.29 -8.07
C SER A 501 5.76 -5.53 -8.12
N ILE A 502 5.33 -6.75 -7.82
CA ILE A 502 3.90 -7.09 -7.76
C ILE A 502 3.20 -6.27 -6.68
N ARG A 503 3.84 -6.09 -5.52
CA ARG A 503 3.28 -5.29 -4.43
C ARG A 503 3.15 -3.81 -4.79
N ALA A 504 4.11 -3.25 -5.53
CA ALA A 504 4.09 -1.86 -5.98
C ALA A 504 3.09 -1.62 -7.13
N MET A 505 2.78 -2.65 -7.90
CA MET A 505 1.72 -2.60 -8.94
C MET A 505 0.30 -2.74 -8.37
N ARG A 506 0.14 -3.28 -7.16
CA ARG A 506 -1.15 -3.43 -6.49
C ARG A 506 -1.89 -2.09 -6.40
N GLY A 507 -3.17 -2.09 -6.77
CA GLY A 507 -4.04 -0.93 -6.74
C GLY A 507 -3.93 -0.05 -7.98
N ARG A 508 -2.91 -0.24 -8.84
CA ARG A 508 -2.78 0.52 -10.08
C ARG A 508 -3.85 0.12 -11.11
N ILE A 509 -4.27 1.09 -11.91
CA ILE A 509 -5.35 0.95 -12.89
C ILE A 509 -4.82 0.84 -14.32
N THR A 510 -5.52 0.07 -15.16
CA THR A 510 -5.30 -0.02 -16.60
C THR A 510 -6.64 0.03 -17.35
N SER A 511 -6.66 0.66 -18.53
CA SER A 511 -7.82 0.65 -19.43
C SER A 511 -7.97 -0.67 -20.19
N ARG A 512 -6.87 -1.42 -20.35
CA ARG A 512 -6.85 -2.74 -20.98
C ARG A 512 -6.41 -3.77 -19.94
N TRP A 513 -7.36 -4.58 -19.47
CA TRP A 513 -7.10 -5.62 -18.47
C TRP A 513 -5.99 -6.59 -18.87
N ASN A 514 -5.87 -6.88 -20.15
CA ASN A 514 -4.83 -7.74 -20.72
C ASN A 514 -3.40 -7.20 -20.56
N ASP A 515 -3.23 -5.92 -20.25
CA ASP A 515 -1.93 -5.28 -20.04
C ASP A 515 -1.31 -5.65 -18.70
N GLU A 516 -2.10 -6.11 -17.73
CA GLU A 516 -1.64 -6.52 -16.40
C GLU A 516 -0.45 -7.49 -16.49
N THR A 517 -0.66 -8.62 -17.17
CA THR A 517 0.34 -9.68 -17.28
C THR A 517 1.54 -9.24 -18.09
N ILE A 518 1.35 -8.34 -19.06
CA ILE A 518 2.43 -7.79 -19.89
C ILE A 518 3.31 -6.87 -19.06
N CYS A 519 2.72 -5.95 -18.30
CA CYS A 519 3.45 -5.03 -17.43
C CYS A 519 4.23 -5.79 -16.35
N ILE A 520 3.64 -6.82 -15.76
CA ILE A 520 4.34 -7.66 -14.78
C ILE A 520 5.52 -8.36 -15.42
N ALA A 521 5.33 -9.06 -16.55
CA ALA A 521 6.40 -9.78 -17.24
C ALA A 521 7.55 -8.84 -17.66
N THR A 522 7.22 -7.73 -18.32
CA THR A 522 8.22 -6.74 -18.78
C THR A 522 8.94 -6.07 -17.62
N SER A 523 8.26 -5.73 -16.52
CA SER A 523 8.91 -5.15 -15.33
C SER A 523 9.95 -6.10 -14.72
N LEU A 524 9.70 -7.42 -14.78
CA LEU A 524 10.61 -8.45 -14.30
C LEU A 524 11.70 -8.84 -15.32
N GLY A 525 11.75 -8.18 -16.48
CA GLY A 525 12.72 -8.47 -17.54
C GLY A 525 12.43 -9.78 -18.30
N LEU A 526 11.19 -10.28 -18.25
CA LEU A 526 10.75 -11.47 -18.97
C LEU A 526 10.18 -11.08 -20.35
N ASP A 527 10.28 -12.00 -21.32
CA ASP A 527 9.70 -11.83 -22.65
C ASP A 527 8.16 -11.95 -22.59
N PRO A 528 7.39 -10.89 -22.92
CA PRO A 528 5.93 -10.93 -22.90
C PRO A 528 5.33 -11.59 -24.15
N THR A 529 6.11 -11.90 -25.18
CA THR A 529 5.61 -12.43 -26.46
C THR A 529 4.68 -13.66 -26.31
N PRO A 530 4.97 -14.64 -25.42
CA PRO A 530 4.08 -15.78 -25.19
C PRO A 530 2.70 -15.41 -24.61
N LEU A 531 2.55 -14.21 -24.02
CA LEU A 531 1.31 -13.71 -23.44
C LEU A 531 0.42 -13.04 -24.50
N LEU A 532 1.03 -12.46 -25.53
CA LEU A 532 0.31 -11.76 -26.60
C LEU A 532 -0.59 -12.69 -27.42
N THR A 533 -0.25 -13.98 -27.48
CA THR A 533 -0.99 -15.01 -28.23
C THR A 533 -2.17 -15.63 -27.46
N CYS A 534 -2.31 -15.33 -26.17
CA CYS A 534 -3.40 -15.85 -25.34
C CYS A 534 -4.70 -15.05 -25.54
N GLY A 535 -5.83 -15.78 -25.65
CA GLY A 535 -7.14 -15.22 -25.98
C GLY A 535 -7.93 -14.64 -24.80
N SER A 536 -7.70 -15.09 -23.57
CA SER A 536 -8.36 -14.55 -22.36
C SER A 536 -7.35 -14.05 -21.33
N HIS A 537 -7.80 -13.16 -20.45
CA HIS A 537 -6.98 -12.64 -19.34
C HIS A 537 -6.58 -13.75 -18.34
N GLU A 538 -7.49 -14.67 -18.02
CA GLU A 538 -7.18 -15.80 -17.13
C GLU A 538 -6.10 -16.72 -17.75
N ASP A 539 -6.17 -16.99 -19.06
CA ASP A 539 -5.14 -17.77 -19.76
C ASP A 539 -3.79 -17.04 -19.76
N ARG A 540 -3.80 -15.72 -19.93
CA ARG A 540 -2.59 -14.89 -19.83
C ARG A 540 -1.99 -14.95 -18.42
N MET A 541 -2.81 -14.90 -17.38
CA MET A 541 -2.35 -15.00 -15.99
C MET A 541 -1.68 -16.35 -15.74
N ILE A 542 -2.30 -17.46 -16.16
CA ILE A 542 -1.71 -18.80 -16.07
C ILE A 542 -0.38 -18.86 -16.85
N LYS A 543 -0.35 -18.33 -18.08
CA LYS A 543 0.86 -18.33 -18.90
C LYS A 543 1.97 -17.47 -18.28
N MET A 544 1.63 -16.34 -17.67
CA MET A 544 2.55 -15.48 -16.93
C MET A 544 3.16 -16.23 -15.75
N LEU A 545 2.34 -16.91 -14.94
CA LEU A 545 2.82 -17.74 -13.82
C LEU A 545 3.76 -18.85 -14.28
N LYS A 546 3.56 -19.41 -15.49
CA LYS A 546 4.42 -20.46 -16.07
C LYS A 546 5.77 -19.95 -16.58
N ILE A 547 5.91 -18.68 -16.97
CA ILE A 547 7.18 -18.13 -17.45
C ILE A 547 8.06 -17.59 -16.32
N LEU A 548 7.51 -17.45 -15.10
CA LEU A 548 8.27 -17.05 -13.93
C LEU A 548 9.30 -18.13 -13.56
N PRO A 549 10.58 -17.77 -13.31
CA PRO A 549 11.58 -18.69 -12.77
C PRO A 549 11.15 -19.33 -11.43
N HIS A 550 10.55 -18.52 -10.56
CA HIS A 550 9.99 -18.90 -9.27
C HIS A 550 8.70 -18.13 -9.03
N ILE A 551 7.76 -18.73 -8.31
CA ILE A 551 6.50 -18.06 -7.94
C ILE A 551 6.74 -17.16 -6.73
N PRO A 552 6.46 -15.84 -6.83
CA PRO A 552 6.53 -14.93 -5.69
C PRO A 552 5.56 -15.37 -4.59
N LEU A 553 6.11 -15.74 -3.43
CA LEU A 553 5.33 -16.38 -2.37
C LEU A 553 4.23 -15.46 -1.81
N ASN A 554 4.41 -14.14 -1.84
CA ASN A 554 3.40 -13.17 -1.41
C ASN A 554 2.08 -13.24 -2.21
N ILE A 555 2.07 -13.81 -3.43
CA ILE A 555 0.85 -14.08 -4.20
C ILE A 555 -0.07 -15.06 -3.46
N LEU A 556 0.50 -16.05 -2.78
CA LEU A 556 -0.27 -17.06 -2.03
C LEU A 556 -1.05 -16.45 -0.87
N PHE A 557 -0.55 -15.34 -0.32
CA PHE A 557 -1.16 -14.60 0.78
C PHE A 557 -1.97 -13.38 0.29
N SER A 558 -2.48 -13.45 -0.95
CA SER A 558 -3.33 -12.41 -1.53
C SER A 558 -4.72 -12.42 -0.91
N ASP A 559 -5.12 -11.29 -0.33
CA ASP A 559 -6.42 -11.10 0.31
C ASP A 559 -7.47 -10.67 -0.72
N VAL A 560 -7.97 -11.60 -1.55
CA VAL A 560 -8.99 -11.32 -2.59
C VAL A 560 -10.27 -12.12 -2.35
N ARG A 561 -11.38 -11.74 -2.99
CA ARG A 561 -12.67 -12.44 -2.81
C ARG A 561 -12.61 -13.83 -3.45
N GLU A 562 -13.39 -14.79 -2.94
CA GLU A 562 -13.34 -16.19 -3.38
C GLU A 562 -13.59 -16.38 -4.90
N HIS A 563 -14.48 -15.57 -5.48
CA HIS A 563 -14.76 -15.60 -6.93
C HIS A 563 -13.69 -14.89 -7.79
N GLU A 564 -12.72 -14.23 -7.15
CA GLU A 564 -11.59 -13.54 -7.79
C GLU A 564 -10.35 -14.43 -7.91
N TYR A 565 -10.42 -15.71 -7.51
CA TYR A 565 -9.39 -16.71 -7.81
C TYR A 565 -9.65 -17.39 -9.15
N LEU A 566 -8.58 -17.87 -9.80
CA LEU A 566 -8.68 -18.63 -11.05
C LEU A 566 -9.48 -19.93 -10.84
N ALA A 567 -10.24 -20.34 -11.86
CA ALA A 567 -11.02 -21.59 -11.78
C ALA A 567 -10.24 -22.83 -12.25
N HIS A 568 -9.14 -22.61 -12.98
CA HIS A 568 -8.33 -23.66 -13.62
C HIS A 568 -7.66 -24.55 -12.57
N GLU A 569 -7.75 -25.87 -12.77
CA GLU A 569 -7.11 -26.85 -11.89
C GLU A 569 -5.59 -26.67 -11.85
N GLY A 570 -5.00 -26.72 -10.65
CA GLY A 570 -3.59 -26.43 -10.42
C GLY A 570 -3.24 -24.95 -10.22
N PHE A 571 -4.17 -24.04 -10.49
CA PHE A 571 -3.98 -22.60 -10.40
C PHE A 571 -5.03 -21.91 -9.51
N ARG A 572 -5.87 -22.65 -8.79
CA ARG A 572 -6.99 -22.08 -8.00
C ARG A 572 -6.55 -21.26 -6.78
N TRP A 573 -5.24 -21.23 -6.50
CA TRP A 573 -4.61 -20.52 -5.39
C TRP A 573 -4.23 -19.11 -5.82
N ALA A 574 -4.11 -18.88 -7.13
CA ALA A 574 -3.72 -17.61 -7.69
C ALA A 574 -4.94 -16.73 -7.97
N PRO A 575 -4.90 -15.44 -7.61
CA PRO A 575 -5.87 -14.46 -8.03
C PRO A 575 -5.97 -14.36 -9.56
N LYS A 576 -7.16 -14.02 -10.06
CA LYS A 576 -7.39 -13.64 -11.46
C LYS A 576 -6.63 -12.37 -11.83
N SER A 577 -6.49 -11.46 -10.87
CA SER A 577 -5.73 -10.21 -10.99
C SER A 577 -4.95 -9.94 -9.71
N LEU A 578 -3.72 -9.46 -9.87
CA LEU A 578 -2.79 -9.02 -8.83
C LEU A 578 -2.89 -7.50 -8.57
N LEU A 579 -3.77 -6.79 -9.28
CA LEU A 579 -3.93 -5.33 -9.18
C LEU A 579 -5.05 -4.87 -8.24
N SER A 580 -5.80 -5.79 -7.61
CA SER A 580 -6.96 -5.43 -6.78
C SER A 580 -6.64 -4.38 -5.69
N ALA A 581 -7.60 -3.47 -5.43
CA ALA A 581 -7.46 -2.32 -4.52
C ALA A 581 -8.09 -2.54 -3.13
N GLN A 582 -9.21 -3.28 -3.04
CA GLN A 582 -9.88 -3.64 -1.76
C GLN A 582 -9.28 -4.89 -1.10
N GLY A 583 -8.49 -5.62 -1.89
CA GLY A 583 -7.84 -6.87 -1.56
C GLY A 583 -6.49 -6.90 -2.25
N GLY A 584 -5.47 -7.51 -1.65
CA GLY A 584 -4.11 -7.24 -2.07
C GLY A 584 -3.17 -8.42 -1.99
N VAL A 585 -2.20 -8.45 -2.89
CA VAL A 585 -1.03 -9.33 -2.77
C VAL A 585 -0.40 -9.14 -1.38
N GLY A 586 0.03 -10.27 -0.81
CA GLY A 586 0.60 -10.33 0.54
C GLY A 586 1.79 -9.38 0.73
N ARG A 587 2.21 -9.24 1.99
CA ARG A 587 3.48 -8.58 2.32
C ARG A 587 4.64 -9.37 1.69
N ILE A 588 5.75 -8.67 1.44
CA ILE A 588 7.00 -9.33 1.03
C ILE A 588 7.36 -10.34 2.11
N ILE A 589 7.73 -11.55 1.69
CA ILE A 589 8.13 -12.64 2.59
C ILE A 589 9.63 -12.87 2.40
N ASP A 590 10.38 -12.70 3.48
CA ASP A 590 11.82 -12.85 3.47
C ASP A 590 12.24 -14.29 3.18
N GLU A 591 13.32 -14.43 2.40
CA GLU A 591 13.95 -15.72 2.11
C GLU A 591 14.89 -16.15 3.25
N HIS A 592 15.55 -15.20 3.90
CA HIS A 592 16.45 -15.41 5.02
C HIS A 592 15.73 -15.11 6.33
N ILE A 593 15.51 -16.16 7.13
CA ILE A 593 14.67 -16.08 8.32
C ILE A 593 15.55 -16.33 9.54
N SER A 594 15.64 -15.32 10.41
CA SER A 594 16.34 -15.40 11.68
C SER A 594 15.38 -15.79 12.80
N ARG A 595 15.66 -16.89 13.50
CA ARG A 595 14.86 -17.34 14.63
C ARG A 595 15.55 -17.05 15.96
N ARG A 596 14.75 -17.04 17.02
CA ARG A 596 15.21 -16.98 18.40
C ARG A 596 16.25 -18.08 18.65
N GLN A 597 17.26 -17.78 19.48
CA GLN A 597 18.44 -18.63 19.73
C GLN A 597 19.45 -18.73 18.57
N GLY A 598 19.38 -17.87 17.55
CA GLY A 598 20.38 -17.77 16.49
C GLY A 598 20.28 -18.84 15.40
N LYS A 599 19.13 -19.54 15.31
CA LYS A 599 18.86 -20.51 14.25
C LYS A 599 18.40 -19.79 12.99
N ASN A 600 19.33 -19.53 12.08
CA ASN A 600 19.01 -18.95 10.78
C ASN A 600 18.72 -20.07 9.78
N TYR A 601 17.71 -19.89 8.93
CA TYR A 601 17.50 -20.75 7.77
C TYR A 601 17.10 -19.94 6.55
N THR A 602 17.38 -20.49 5.37
CA THR A 602 16.98 -19.92 4.09
C THR A 602 15.83 -20.76 3.54
N ARG A 603 14.68 -20.14 3.29
CA ARG A 603 13.51 -20.78 2.68
C ARG A 603 13.77 -21.02 1.19
N PRO A 604 13.47 -22.21 0.63
CA PRO A 604 13.51 -22.41 -0.81
C PRO A 604 12.36 -21.67 -1.52
N PRO A 605 12.56 -21.25 -2.79
CA PRO A 605 11.54 -20.56 -3.56
C PRO A 605 10.33 -21.45 -3.86
N ALA A 606 9.15 -20.85 -3.95
CA ALA A 606 7.95 -21.56 -4.37
C ALA A 606 7.95 -21.80 -5.90
N HIS A 607 7.35 -22.89 -6.33
CA HIS A 607 7.32 -23.29 -7.74
C HIS A 607 6.03 -24.04 -8.10
N LEU A 608 5.70 -24.10 -9.38
CA LEU A 608 4.59 -24.92 -9.86
C LEU A 608 4.97 -26.40 -9.80
N HIS A 609 4.02 -27.24 -9.38
CA HIS A 609 4.19 -28.68 -9.46
C HIS A 609 4.41 -29.11 -10.93
N PRO A 610 5.33 -30.05 -11.23
CA PRO A 610 5.68 -30.42 -12.63
C PRO A 610 4.49 -30.88 -13.49
N GLU A 611 3.51 -31.53 -12.87
CA GLU A 611 2.25 -31.96 -13.51
C GLU A 611 1.10 -30.94 -13.39
N GLU A 612 1.40 -29.68 -13.04
CA GLU A 612 0.43 -28.59 -12.88
C GLU A 612 -0.70 -28.93 -11.89
N LYS A 613 -0.38 -29.62 -10.80
CA LYS A 613 -1.33 -29.99 -9.75
C LYS A 613 -1.57 -28.89 -8.71
N GLY A 614 -0.77 -27.84 -8.73
CA GLY A 614 -0.78 -26.79 -7.70
C GLY A 614 0.56 -26.06 -7.59
N ILE A 615 0.67 -25.20 -6.59
CA ILE A 615 1.92 -24.58 -6.14
C ILE A 615 2.56 -25.40 -5.02
N MET A 616 3.87 -25.60 -5.11
CA MET A 616 4.74 -26.15 -4.07
C MET A 616 5.36 -25.00 -3.27
N ALA A 617 5.09 -24.94 -1.97
CA ALA A 617 5.63 -23.92 -1.07
C ALA A 617 6.18 -24.52 0.22
N TYR A 618 7.34 -24.03 0.70
CA TYR A 618 7.95 -24.48 1.95
C TYR A 618 7.61 -23.49 3.06
N LEU A 619 6.65 -23.84 3.92
CA LEU A 619 6.03 -22.92 4.89
C LEU A 619 5.90 -23.57 6.28
N PRO A 620 6.08 -22.79 7.36
CA PRO A 620 5.63 -23.17 8.70
C PRO A 620 4.11 -23.06 8.82
N ALA A 621 3.55 -23.70 9.83
CA ALA A 621 2.11 -23.70 10.03
C ALA A 621 1.67 -23.86 11.49
N VAL A 622 0.38 -23.63 11.75
CA VAL A 622 -0.29 -24.05 12.99
C VAL A 622 -1.45 -24.95 12.61
N TRP A 623 -1.39 -26.22 13.02
CA TRP A 623 -2.53 -27.11 12.92
C TRP A 623 -3.58 -26.72 13.95
N LEU A 624 -4.86 -26.79 13.59
CA LEU A 624 -5.99 -26.48 14.45
C LEU A 624 -6.90 -27.70 14.58
N SER A 625 -7.33 -27.99 15.81
CA SER A 625 -8.32 -29.05 16.04
C SER A 625 -9.68 -28.71 15.43
N MET A 626 -10.04 -27.43 15.42
CA MET A 626 -11.23 -26.91 14.77
C MET A 626 -11.00 -25.47 14.31
N ALA A 627 -11.65 -25.08 13.22
CA ALA A 627 -11.71 -23.71 12.73
C ALA A 627 -13.18 -23.32 12.53
N ASP A 628 -13.62 -22.18 13.07
CA ASP A 628 -14.96 -21.64 12.86
C ASP A 628 -14.88 -20.28 12.13
N LEU A 629 -14.97 -20.33 10.81
CA LEU A 629 -14.90 -19.19 9.89
C LEU A 629 -16.10 -18.24 10.02
N SER A 630 -17.16 -18.61 10.75
CA SER A 630 -18.23 -17.65 11.09
C SER A 630 -17.80 -16.63 12.15
N LYS A 631 -16.65 -16.87 12.80
CA LYS A 631 -16.16 -16.13 13.95
C LYS A 631 -15.02 -15.24 13.49
N GLY A 632 -15.16 -13.93 13.70
CA GLY A 632 -14.18 -12.94 13.24
C GLY A 632 -12.86 -12.96 14.01
N ILE A 633 -12.81 -13.57 15.20
CA ILE A 633 -11.61 -13.63 16.05
C ILE A 633 -11.49 -15.02 16.70
N TRP A 634 -10.30 -15.61 16.56
CA TRP A 634 -9.93 -16.88 17.17
C TRP A 634 -8.82 -16.68 18.21
N LEU A 635 -8.91 -17.41 19.31
CA LEU A 635 -7.81 -17.59 20.24
C LEU A 635 -7.32 -19.03 20.14
N VAL A 636 -6.10 -19.19 19.66
CA VAL A 636 -5.45 -20.49 19.47
C VAL A 636 -4.51 -20.72 20.63
N LYS A 637 -4.89 -21.66 21.51
CA LYS A 637 -4.02 -22.13 22.59
C LYS A 637 -3.06 -23.16 22.00
N LEU A 638 -1.76 -22.89 22.08
CA LEU A 638 -0.73 -23.78 21.57
C LEU A 638 -0.29 -24.77 22.65
N ASP A 639 0.13 -25.96 22.21
CA ASP A 639 0.60 -27.02 23.10
C ASP A 639 1.83 -26.62 23.95
N ASP A 640 2.61 -25.64 23.48
CA ASP A 640 3.78 -25.09 24.17
C ASP A 640 3.44 -23.98 25.20
N GLY A 641 2.16 -23.75 25.44
CA GLY A 641 1.65 -22.76 26.40
C GLY A 641 1.50 -21.34 25.83
N ARG A 642 1.92 -21.09 24.59
CA ARG A 642 1.66 -19.80 23.92
C ARG A 642 0.18 -19.68 23.54
N CYS A 643 -0.30 -18.44 23.38
CA CYS A 643 -1.65 -18.15 22.91
C CYS A 643 -1.58 -17.19 21.73
N LEU A 644 -2.09 -17.59 20.58
CA LEU A 644 -2.17 -16.75 19.40
C LEU A 644 -3.56 -16.14 19.28
N ARG A 645 -3.61 -14.84 18.97
CA ARG A 645 -4.84 -14.17 18.54
C ARG A 645 -4.83 -14.09 17.02
N HIS A 646 -5.83 -14.69 16.39
CA HIS A 646 -6.02 -14.67 14.95
C HIS A 646 -7.34 -13.95 14.62
N SER A 647 -7.35 -13.10 13.58
CA SER A 647 -8.54 -12.39 13.13
C SER A 647 -8.83 -12.72 11.67
N PHE A 648 -10.09 -12.97 11.33
CA PHE A 648 -10.53 -13.42 10.02
C PHE A 648 -11.38 -12.34 9.32
N ARG A 649 -11.13 -12.11 8.02
CA ARG A 649 -11.90 -11.21 7.14
C ARG A 649 -13.03 -11.97 6.47
N ARG A 650 -14.28 -11.51 6.63
CA ARG A 650 -15.43 -12.04 5.87
C ARG A 650 -15.86 -11.02 4.81
N HIS A 651 -15.66 -11.34 3.53
CA HIS A 651 -16.16 -10.51 2.44
C HIS A 651 -17.71 -10.55 2.37
N PRO A 652 -18.39 -9.39 2.31
CA PRO A 652 -19.83 -9.32 2.09
C PRO A 652 -20.21 -10.02 0.78
N GLY A 653 -21.21 -10.91 0.81
CA GLY A 653 -21.65 -11.66 -0.37
C GLY A 653 -21.09 -13.08 -0.51
N ASN A 654 -20.10 -13.48 0.30
CA ASN A 654 -19.73 -14.89 0.41
C ASN A 654 -20.85 -15.67 1.12
N SER A 655 -21.76 -16.26 0.32
CA SER A 655 -22.81 -17.15 0.81
C SER A 655 -22.41 -18.61 0.61
N ARG A 656 -22.41 -19.41 1.70
CA ARG A 656 -22.96 -20.79 1.85
C ARG A 656 -22.11 -21.86 2.59
N SER A 657 -22.91 -22.78 3.15
CA SER A 657 -22.79 -24.15 3.71
C SER A 657 -21.88 -24.51 4.88
N GLU A 658 -20.58 -24.20 4.92
CA GLU A 658 -19.69 -24.74 5.98
C GLU A 658 -18.83 -23.66 6.63
N ASN A 659 -19.26 -23.21 7.80
CA ASN A 659 -18.50 -22.28 8.64
C ASN A 659 -17.48 -23.00 9.52
N ARG A 660 -17.55 -24.33 9.65
CA ARG A 660 -16.65 -25.10 10.53
C ARG A 660 -15.82 -26.09 9.72
N LEU A 661 -14.52 -26.02 9.92
CA LEU A 661 -13.54 -26.94 9.33
C LEU A 661 -12.92 -27.78 10.46
N SER A 662 -12.93 -29.10 10.32
CA SER A 662 -12.09 -30.01 11.11
C SER A 662 -10.72 -30.12 10.46
N ASN A 663 -9.66 -30.29 11.26
CA ASN A 663 -8.29 -30.47 10.77
C ASN A 663 -7.80 -29.31 9.87
N ALA A 664 -8.09 -28.08 10.28
CA ALA A 664 -7.61 -26.90 9.56
C ALA A 664 -6.13 -26.61 9.86
N VAL A 665 -5.45 -25.96 8.93
CA VAL A 665 -4.05 -25.52 9.07
C VAL A 665 -3.98 -24.03 8.77
N LEU A 666 -3.31 -23.27 9.63
CA LEU A 666 -2.91 -21.89 9.39
C LEU A 666 -1.50 -21.89 8.84
N LEU A 667 -1.32 -21.71 7.53
CA LEU A 667 0.02 -21.51 6.97
C LEU A 667 0.51 -20.10 7.34
N LEU A 668 1.75 -20.01 7.78
CA LEU A 668 2.40 -18.78 8.20
C LEU A 668 3.49 -18.38 7.21
N HIS A 669 3.80 -17.09 7.07
CA HIS A 669 4.92 -16.65 6.24
C HIS A 669 6.30 -16.92 6.88
N ALA A 670 6.37 -17.07 8.19
CA ALA A 670 7.59 -17.39 8.94
C ALA A 670 7.25 -18.10 10.27
N PRO A 671 8.20 -18.80 10.92
CA PRO A 671 7.98 -19.45 12.20
C PRO A 671 7.60 -18.46 13.29
N LEU A 672 6.88 -18.93 14.31
CA LEU A 672 6.36 -18.08 15.40
C LEU A 672 7.46 -17.50 16.31
N ASP A 673 8.68 -18.00 16.22
CA ASP A 673 9.87 -17.53 16.95
C ASP A 673 10.85 -16.75 16.06
N THR A 674 10.38 -16.25 14.91
CA THR A 674 11.18 -15.38 14.04
C THR A 674 11.43 -14.03 14.71
N VAL A 675 12.66 -13.54 14.60
CA VAL A 675 13.07 -12.23 15.11
C VAL A 675 13.47 -11.31 13.96
N ASP A 676 13.25 -10.01 14.14
CA ASP A 676 13.74 -8.97 13.24
C ASP A 676 15.24 -8.68 13.46
N GLN A 677 15.75 -7.66 12.75
CA GLN A 677 17.16 -7.25 12.84
C GLN A 677 17.55 -6.71 14.23
N THR A 678 16.58 -6.26 15.04
CA THR A 678 16.82 -5.80 16.42
C THR A 678 16.64 -6.92 17.45
N GLY A 679 16.30 -8.13 16.99
CA GLY A 679 16.13 -9.32 17.83
C GLY A 679 14.74 -9.42 18.46
N ASN A 680 13.80 -8.56 18.08
CA ASN A 680 12.41 -8.59 18.56
C ASN A 680 11.58 -9.62 17.79
N GLU A 681 10.67 -10.30 18.47
CA GLU A 681 9.76 -11.25 17.82
C GLU A 681 8.86 -10.53 16.80
N LEU A 682 8.81 -11.05 15.58
CA LEU A 682 7.92 -10.55 14.54
C LEU A 682 6.46 -10.69 14.99
N SER A 683 5.70 -9.60 14.85
CA SER A 683 4.28 -9.57 15.19
C SER A 683 3.42 -9.26 13.95
N GLY A 684 2.23 -9.85 13.89
CA GLY A 684 1.27 -9.65 12.80
C GLY A 684 1.60 -10.46 11.55
N PHE A 685 1.17 -11.73 11.54
CA PHE A 685 1.34 -12.63 10.41
C PHE A 685 0.11 -12.57 9.49
N ASN A 686 0.32 -12.39 8.19
CA ASN A 686 -0.68 -12.85 7.22
C ASN A 686 -0.65 -14.37 7.23
N THR A 687 -1.82 -14.98 7.39
CA THR A 687 -1.98 -16.43 7.44
C THR A 687 -2.92 -16.88 6.34
N LEU A 688 -2.75 -18.11 5.91
CA LEU A 688 -3.67 -18.76 5.00
C LEU A 688 -4.33 -19.92 5.73
N VAL A 689 -5.66 -19.87 5.90
CA VAL A 689 -6.41 -21.03 6.40
C VAL A 689 -6.56 -22.02 5.26
N VAL A 690 -6.20 -23.27 5.51
CA VAL A 690 -6.36 -24.39 4.57
C VAL A 690 -7.06 -25.56 5.28
N ALA A 691 -8.05 -26.15 4.63
CA ALA A 691 -8.66 -27.39 5.11
C ALA A 691 -7.81 -28.60 4.70
N ARG A 692 -7.50 -29.51 5.65
CA ARG A 692 -6.82 -30.76 5.34
C ARG A 692 -7.81 -31.83 4.89
N GLN A 693 -7.52 -32.46 3.74
CA GLN A 693 -8.19 -33.69 3.36
C GLN A 693 -7.46 -34.86 4.02
N ASP A 694 -8.15 -35.57 4.91
CA ASP A 694 -7.63 -36.80 5.51
C ASP A 694 -7.66 -37.93 4.46
N GLY A 695 -6.52 -38.58 4.21
CA GLY A 695 -6.44 -39.70 3.28
C GLY A 695 -5.09 -39.97 2.59
N LEU A 696 -4.06 -39.14 2.76
CA LEU A 696 -2.72 -39.38 2.20
C LEU A 696 -1.64 -39.30 3.29
N ALA A 697 -0.72 -40.26 3.24
CA ALA A 697 0.05 -40.85 4.33
C ALA A 697 0.80 -39.90 5.29
N GLN A 698 0.94 -40.36 6.54
CA GLN A 698 1.86 -39.81 7.55
C GLN A 698 3.31 -39.89 7.06
N ALA A 699 4.08 -38.82 7.32
CA ALA A 699 5.52 -38.79 7.09
C ALA A 699 6.23 -39.77 8.03
N GLY A 700 6.79 -40.84 7.46
CA GLY A 700 7.72 -41.74 8.11
C GLY A 700 9.14 -41.20 8.05
N ASP A 701 9.84 -41.39 9.16
CA ASP A 701 11.22 -41.05 9.48
C ASP A 701 12.24 -41.58 8.45
N VAL A 702 13.00 -40.73 7.74
CA VAL A 702 14.15 -41.19 6.93
C VAL A 702 15.27 -40.14 6.85
N ASN A 703 16.37 -40.45 7.54
CA ASN A 703 17.72 -39.97 7.27
C ASN A 703 18.22 -40.46 5.88
N SER A 704 18.89 -39.56 5.15
CA SER A 704 20.02 -39.80 4.22
C SER A 704 19.89 -39.26 2.78
N ARG A 705 20.87 -38.40 2.45
CA ARG A 705 21.51 -38.09 1.17
C ARG A 705 20.69 -38.23 -0.13
N LEU A 706 20.37 -37.07 -0.72
CA LEU A 706 20.16 -36.81 -2.15
C LEU A 706 19.19 -37.78 -2.87
N SER A 707 17.89 -37.63 -2.63
CA SER A 707 16.84 -37.96 -3.60
C SER A 707 15.59 -37.12 -3.29
N GLN A 708 14.88 -36.68 -4.34
CA GLN A 708 13.66 -35.85 -4.25
C GLN A 708 12.68 -36.35 -3.17
N PRO A 709 12.03 -35.46 -2.40
CA PRO A 709 11.16 -35.91 -1.32
C PRO A 709 9.87 -36.52 -1.88
N ARG A 710 9.82 -37.85 -1.95
CA ARG A 710 8.56 -38.62 -1.97
C ARG A 710 7.96 -38.60 -0.56
N GLY A 711 7.28 -37.50 -0.27
CA GLY A 711 6.63 -37.23 1.02
C GLY A 711 5.82 -35.95 0.92
N GLU A 712 4.99 -35.83 -0.11
CA GLU A 712 4.13 -34.66 -0.32
C GLU A 712 2.91 -34.77 0.59
N SER A 713 2.75 -33.82 1.52
CA SER A 713 1.48 -33.61 2.20
C SER A 713 0.55 -32.87 1.23
N PHE A 714 -0.39 -33.60 0.64
CA PHE A 714 -1.40 -33.03 -0.26
C PHE A 714 -2.47 -32.31 0.56
N LEU A 715 -2.62 -30.99 0.33
CA LEU A 715 -3.77 -30.23 0.83
C LEU A 715 -4.62 -29.76 -0.35
N ARG A 716 -5.74 -30.44 -0.60
CA ARG A 716 -6.80 -29.96 -1.48
C ARG A 716 -7.87 -29.30 -0.60
N GLY A 717 -7.73 -28.00 -0.36
CA GLY A 717 -8.55 -27.28 0.62
C GLY A 717 -8.82 -25.83 0.24
N ARG A 718 -9.82 -25.22 0.89
CA ARG A 718 -10.20 -23.82 0.68
C ARG A 718 -9.05 -22.92 1.14
N VAL A 719 -8.44 -22.19 0.21
CA VAL A 719 -7.43 -21.15 0.45
C VAL A 719 -8.21 -19.91 0.89
N ILE A 720 -8.07 -19.48 2.15
CA ILE A 720 -8.66 -18.24 2.62
C ILE A 720 -7.57 -17.32 3.15
N ALA A 721 -7.33 -16.22 2.45
CA ALA A 721 -6.34 -15.22 2.83
C ALA A 721 -6.89 -14.22 3.86
N HIS A 722 -5.98 -13.65 4.67
CA HIS A 722 -6.31 -12.77 5.79
C HIS A 722 -5.51 -11.47 5.79
N GLY A 723 -6.22 -10.35 5.91
CA GLY A 723 -5.72 -9.01 6.19
C GLY A 723 -6.82 -8.12 6.79
N LEU A 724 -6.46 -7.13 7.61
CA LEU A 724 -7.38 -6.19 8.26
C LEU A 724 -7.36 -4.83 7.53
N LEU A 725 -8.55 -4.32 7.16
CA LEU A 725 -8.81 -2.89 6.91
C LEU A 725 -10.01 -2.46 7.78
N MET A 726 -9.88 -1.34 8.49
CA MET A 726 -10.77 -0.92 9.58
C MET A 726 -12.19 -0.52 9.13
N LYS A 727 -12.38 -0.10 7.86
CA LYS A 727 -13.70 0.25 7.32
C LYS A 727 -14.68 -0.92 7.30
N GLU A 728 -14.14 -2.13 7.19
CA GLU A 728 -14.89 -3.37 7.29
C GLU A 728 -14.94 -3.92 8.73
N MET A 729 -14.04 -3.51 9.64
CA MET A 729 -14.21 -3.79 11.08
C MET A 729 -15.53 -3.21 11.59
N ILE A 730 -15.93 -2.04 11.09
CA ILE A 730 -17.23 -1.41 11.40
C ILE A 730 -18.41 -2.29 10.96
N ASN A 731 -18.29 -3.03 9.86
CA ASN A 731 -19.33 -3.95 9.38
C ASN A 731 -19.24 -5.36 10.00
N VAL A 732 -18.03 -5.86 10.27
CA VAL A 732 -17.77 -7.15 10.93
C VAL A 732 -18.10 -7.09 12.43
N ALA A 733 -18.14 -5.90 13.02
CA ALA A 733 -18.54 -5.68 14.40
C ALA A 733 -19.93 -6.19 14.77
N ARG A 734 -20.78 -6.41 13.77
CA ARG A 734 -22.09 -7.04 13.97
C ARG A 734 -22.02 -8.52 14.37
N ASN A 735 -20.84 -9.18 14.39
CA ASN A 735 -20.69 -10.58 14.82
C ASN A 735 -19.32 -10.91 15.48
N PHE A 736 -18.92 -10.20 16.53
CA PHE A 736 -17.71 -10.51 17.32
C PHE A 736 -17.89 -11.67 18.32
N ILE A 737 -18.26 -12.86 17.85
CA ILE A 737 -18.30 -14.05 18.74
C ILE A 737 -16.90 -14.70 18.76
N ARG A 738 -16.30 -14.82 19.95
CA ARG A 738 -14.99 -15.46 20.20
C ARG A 738 -15.06 -16.97 19.93
N PHE A 739 -14.05 -17.50 19.26
CA PHE A 739 -13.85 -18.95 19.08
C PHE A 739 -12.51 -19.37 19.69
N GLU A 740 -12.55 -20.26 20.67
CA GLU A 740 -11.33 -20.86 21.22
C GLU A 740 -11.06 -22.20 20.55
N THR A 741 -9.81 -22.41 20.14
CA THR A 741 -9.37 -23.70 19.60
C THR A 741 -7.99 -24.05 20.14
N GLN A 742 -7.69 -25.35 20.16
CA GLN A 742 -6.34 -25.85 20.40
C GLN A 742 -5.59 -25.87 19.08
N GLY A 743 -4.27 -25.66 19.13
CA GLY A 743 -3.42 -25.76 17.96
C GLY A 743 -2.01 -26.24 18.27
N HIS A 744 -1.35 -26.74 17.23
CA HIS A 744 0.01 -27.25 17.28
C HIS A 744 0.89 -26.53 16.28
N ALA A 745 1.97 -25.90 16.74
CA ALA A 745 2.92 -25.24 15.86
C ALA A 745 3.76 -26.28 15.09
N MET A 746 3.89 -26.09 13.78
CA MET A 746 4.59 -26.98 12.86
C MET A 746 5.83 -26.28 12.30
N GLU A 747 6.95 -27.01 12.29
CA GLU A 747 8.17 -26.57 11.62
C GLU A 747 7.97 -26.44 10.10
N PRO A 748 8.77 -25.61 9.41
CA PRO A 748 8.68 -25.47 7.97
C PRO A 748 8.75 -26.81 7.21
N GLN A 749 7.80 -27.02 6.30
CA GLN A 749 7.72 -28.21 5.45
C GLN A 749 7.12 -27.89 4.08
N TRP A 750 7.24 -28.81 3.13
CA TRP A 750 6.65 -28.65 1.79
C TRP A 750 5.14 -28.88 1.80
N TRP A 751 4.43 -28.00 1.11
CA TRP A 751 2.99 -28.05 0.89
C TRP A 751 2.70 -28.00 -0.61
N LEU A 752 1.80 -28.86 -1.08
CA LEU A 752 1.18 -28.75 -2.39
C LEU A 752 -0.23 -28.16 -2.25
N LEU A 753 -0.47 -27.02 -2.91
CA LEU A 753 -1.70 -26.23 -2.79
C LEU A 753 -2.32 -25.97 -4.17
N ASP A 754 -3.62 -26.22 -4.33
CA ASP A 754 -4.39 -25.79 -5.52
C ASP A 754 -5.49 -24.81 -5.11
N GLY A 755 -6.54 -25.26 -4.44
CA GLY A 755 -7.72 -24.45 -4.10
C GLY A 755 -9.01 -25.22 -4.41
N MET A 756 -10.16 -24.71 -3.95
CA MET A 756 -11.46 -25.36 -4.12
C MET A 756 -12.12 -24.99 -5.46
N ARG A 757 -12.97 -25.88 -6.00
CA ARG A 757 -13.85 -25.52 -7.13
C ARG A 757 -14.90 -24.51 -6.67
N ASN A 758 -14.94 -23.33 -7.29
CA ASN A 758 -16.02 -22.38 -7.11
C ASN A 758 -17.36 -23.03 -7.50
N GLY A 759 -18.29 -23.18 -6.54
CA GLY A 759 -19.70 -23.50 -6.80
C GLY A 759 -20.22 -24.92 -6.49
N VAL A 760 -19.48 -25.78 -5.78
CA VAL A 760 -20.04 -27.08 -5.32
C VAL A 760 -20.28 -27.04 -3.80
N PRO A 761 -21.53 -27.16 -3.32
CA PRO A 761 -21.79 -27.38 -1.90
C PRO A 761 -21.11 -28.68 -1.46
N GLY A 762 -20.31 -28.62 -0.40
CA GLY A 762 -19.75 -29.81 0.25
C GLY A 762 -20.87 -30.78 0.60
N GLY A 763 -20.88 -31.94 -0.07
CA GLY A 763 -21.88 -32.98 0.10
C GLY A 763 -21.61 -34.11 -0.88
N ALA A 764 -21.16 -35.24 -0.35
CA ALA A 764 -20.84 -36.50 -1.03
C ALA A 764 -19.40 -36.65 -1.58
N LEU A 765 -18.43 -36.66 -0.68
CA LEU A 765 -17.26 -37.54 -0.82
C LEU A 765 -17.28 -38.51 0.37
N GLY A 766 -17.90 -39.67 0.15
CA GLY A 766 -18.00 -40.71 1.17
C GLY A 766 -19.29 -41.52 1.09
N MET A 767 -19.50 -42.23 -0.02
CA MET A 767 -20.24 -43.50 0.02
C MET A 767 -19.81 -44.33 -1.19
N GLU A 768 -18.99 -45.33 -0.91
CA GLU A 768 -18.73 -46.44 -1.81
C GLU A 768 -20.07 -47.05 -2.25
N SER A 769 -20.39 -46.98 -3.54
CA SER A 769 -21.50 -47.72 -4.11
C SER A 769 -21.10 -49.18 -4.26
N GLY A 770 -21.20 -49.93 -3.17
CA GLY A 770 -21.26 -51.40 -3.20
C GLY A 770 -22.61 -51.85 -3.76
N ALA A 771 -22.78 -51.83 -5.08
CA ALA A 771 -23.85 -52.54 -5.79
C ALA A 771 -23.62 -52.53 -7.31
N ALA A 772 -22.61 -53.27 -7.79
CA ALA A 772 -22.50 -53.66 -9.19
C ALA A 772 -22.43 -55.18 -9.28
N GLY A 773 -23.52 -55.83 -8.88
CA GLY A 773 -23.76 -57.25 -9.03
C GLY A 773 -25.18 -57.47 -9.51
N ARG A 774 -25.29 -57.86 -10.80
CA ARG A 774 -26.47 -58.32 -11.56
C ARG A 774 -27.20 -57.27 -12.42
N GLU A 775 -27.54 -57.78 -13.61
CA GLU A 775 -28.46 -57.24 -14.62
C GLU A 775 -27.92 -56.18 -15.59
N ARG A 776 -27.24 -56.64 -16.64
CA ARG A 776 -27.86 -56.77 -17.98
C ARG A 776 -26.90 -57.40 -18.99
N ARG A 777 -27.08 -58.70 -19.20
CA ARG A 777 -26.99 -59.30 -20.54
C ARG A 777 -28.14 -58.71 -21.38
N GLU A 778 -27.94 -58.75 -22.70
CA GLU A 778 -28.88 -58.36 -23.76
C GLU A 778 -28.87 -56.88 -24.18
N ARG A 779 -28.01 -56.54 -25.16
CA ARG A 779 -28.39 -56.54 -26.59
C ARG A 779 -27.22 -56.06 -27.44
N LEU A 780 -26.63 -57.01 -28.17
CA LEU A 780 -25.85 -56.78 -29.37
C LEU A 780 -26.81 -56.50 -30.54
N LYS A 781 -26.36 -55.63 -31.45
CA LYS A 781 -26.62 -55.62 -32.90
C LYS A 781 -27.65 -56.66 -33.40
N SER A 782 -28.80 -56.15 -33.81
CA SER A 782 -29.19 -56.16 -35.23
C SER A 782 -28.79 -54.82 -35.83
#